data_AF-A0A178DD40-F1
#
_entry.id   AF-A0A178DD40-F1
#
_cell.length_a   1.000
_cell.length_b   1.000
_cell.length_c   1.000
_cell.angle_alpha   90.00
_cell.angle_beta   90.00
_cell.angle_gamma   90.00
#
_symmetry.space_group_name_H-M   'P 1'
#
loop_
_entity.id
_entity.type
_entity.pdbx_description
1 polymer ?
#
loop_
_entity_poly.entity_id
_entity_poly.type
_entity_poly.pdbx_seq_one_letter_code
_entity_poly.pdbx_strand_id
1 'polypeptide(L)'
;MGDWPLWSFCAQHPVFGIALLGTLVLVATWRLNEYVKARKYRFPPRIPGVPIFGNTFQLPPLKQGLWGMEMAKKYGEMFTCSIGGKTWVFLNSSRTVNDLMEKRSSIYSSRQYMPMASGVLSGDNRVLLMPYGERWRMIRRIMHSILNKQNSPVFAPFQDIESKHLLYDFLHHPELWYSATQRFANSVIMSVVFGKRMELEDPKIRELFETSNAVIEAIQPSANLVDSLTFLERLPKSLQWWRPRGEAMFQKTVNIYRREVEELEQKMKNGTARDCFATRFLRDPETKNYGQTQTYFALGSLMEAGSDTSRMTISQVMAAAVLDKRWVDTAREALDRVCGRNAERLPTFEDRVDLTYITATVKEAFRWRPFAEIGVPHMLIQDDEYEGYRFPAGTLFTWNATAIAMDPREYEQPERFWPERFLNNDLDHVLKGHWSFGPGETNVWIVVARLLYCFDFEAVPVIIVGAGPSGLLLGILLAKRGVKVQILEAAGELDKNPRAAHYAPSAVYELHRAGVLDDVKAQGIHPDAVCWRHPDGTFIAGIRSRFDIEFPMVCLPLDQLDVLLLQHFLAQPDTEVLWNHKVVSIEQDDNEARVHVESPEGKKTFGADYIVGCDGANSQIRRSLFGDLNYPGETLQKQIIATNVYYDFHKFGYWDSNFIIDENDWYMAARITQDGLWRVTYGDVWGLSNEEYLARQPERYEKILPGHPKPGDYKLVSASPYKLHQRCAESFRVGRFLLAADAAHLCNPFGGLGLTGGIADVGSLFDALVALKEGKADDSILDKYSEVRRKKWAEIIDPMSRANFRRVCLDEAESERQEFWELCKKMEEDEELARQMAQGTNILREDFREYLTTGAA
;
A
#
# COMPACT_ATOMS: atom_id res chain seq x y z
N MET A 1 -67.60 -11.92 2.67
CA MET A 1 -66.40 -12.67 3.09
C MET A 1 -65.65 -12.97 1.81
N GLY A 2 -64.63 -12.18 1.49
CA GLY A 2 -63.87 -12.30 0.24
C GLY A 2 -62.73 -13.29 0.41
N ASP A 3 -62.68 -14.29 -0.46
CA ASP A 3 -61.61 -15.28 -0.53
C ASP A 3 -60.29 -14.58 -0.84
N TRP A 4 -59.44 -14.45 0.18
CA TRP A 4 -58.11 -13.92 0.00
C TRP A 4 -57.25 -14.97 -0.73
N PRO A 5 -56.57 -14.64 -1.84
CA PRO A 5 -55.83 -15.59 -2.69
C PRO A 5 -54.78 -16.43 -1.93
N LEU A 6 -54.27 -15.88 -0.82
CA LEU A 6 -53.29 -16.55 0.04
C LEU A 6 -53.85 -17.77 0.76
N TRP A 7 -55.14 -17.75 1.15
CA TRP A 7 -55.77 -18.86 1.87
C TRP A 7 -56.04 -20.04 0.95
N SER A 8 -56.49 -19.77 -0.29
CA SER A 8 -56.68 -20.78 -1.32
C SER A 8 -55.36 -21.45 -1.71
N PHE A 9 -54.27 -20.66 -1.80
CA PHE A 9 -52.93 -21.17 -2.09
C PHE A 9 -52.33 -22.00 -0.94
N CYS A 10 -52.48 -21.56 0.32
CA CYS A 10 -52.02 -22.32 1.48
C CYS A 10 -52.82 -23.62 1.70
N ALA A 11 -54.09 -23.66 1.31
CA ALA A 11 -54.91 -24.87 1.35
C ALA A 11 -54.48 -25.92 0.31
N GLN A 12 -53.95 -25.49 -0.84
CA GLN A 12 -53.41 -26.37 -1.89
C GLN A 12 -51.96 -26.81 -1.63
N HIS A 13 -51.19 -26.01 -0.87
CA HIS A 13 -49.81 -26.29 -0.49
C HIS A 13 -49.64 -26.23 1.05
N PRO A 14 -50.11 -27.25 1.78
CA PRO A 14 -50.13 -27.24 3.26
C PRO A 14 -48.74 -27.05 3.88
N VAL A 15 -47.69 -27.53 3.21
CA VAL A 15 -46.29 -27.32 3.63
C VAL A 15 -45.90 -25.83 3.63
N PHE A 16 -46.36 -25.07 2.62
CA PHE A 16 -46.09 -23.64 2.51
C PHE A 16 -46.89 -22.83 3.55
N GLY A 17 -48.15 -23.20 3.77
CA GLY A 17 -48.99 -22.60 4.81
C GLY A 17 -48.45 -22.81 6.22
N ILE A 18 -47.97 -24.02 6.53
CA ILE A 18 -47.32 -24.33 7.81
C ILE A 18 -46.00 -23.56 7.97
N ALA A 19 -45.18 -23.45 6.92
CA ALA A 19 -43.93 -22.69 6.95
C ALA A 19 -44.16 -21.19 7.16
N LEU A 20 -45.15 -20.60 6.48
CA LEU A 20 -45.53 -19.19 6.64
C LEU A 20 -46.05 -18.91 8.06
N LEU A 21 -46.94 -19.76 8.58
CA LEU A 21 -47.47 -19.65 9.94
C LEU A 21 -46.36 -19.80 10.98
N GLY A 22 -45.47 -20.77 10.80
CA GLY A 22 -44.29 -20.96 11.65
C GLY A 22 -43.35 -19.76 11.65
N THR A 23 -43.14 -19.14 10.48
CA THR A 23 -42.33 -17.92 10.35
C THR A 23 -42.99 -16.73 11.04
N LEU A 24 -44.30 -16.54 10.86
CA LEU A 24 -45.06 -15.47 11.54
C LEU A 24 -45.07 -15.64 13.05
N VAL A 25 -45.26 -16.87 13.55
CA VAL A 25 -45.18 -17.18 14.99
C VAL A 25 -43.77 -16.92 15.51
N LEU A 26 -42.71 -17.35 14.82
CA LEU A 26 -41.34 -17.07 15.21
C LEU A 26 -41.06 -15.56 15.28
N VAL A 27 -41.50 -14.79 14.28
CA VAL A 27 -41.35 -13.33 14.24
C VAL A 27 -42.15 -12.66 15.37
N ALA A 28 -43.39 -13.08 15.60
CA ALA A 28 -44.22 -12.53 16.68
C ALA A 28 -43.65 -12.85 18.07
N THR A 29 -43.18 -14.08 18.28
CA THR A 29 -42.55 -14.52 19.52
C THR A 29 -41.23 -13.78 19.75
N TRP A 30 -40.43 -13.58 18.69
CA TRP A 30 -39.22 -12.77 18.72
C TRP A 30 -39.52 -11.31 19.06
N ARG A 31 -40.52 -10.68 18.41
CA ARG A 31 -40.96 -9.30 18.71
C ARG A 31 -41.46 -9.16 20.15
N LEU A 32 -42.23 -10.12 20.65
CA LEU A 32 -42.73 -10.12 22.01
C LEU A 32 -41.57 -10.27 23.01
N ASN A 33 -40.61 -11.15 22.74
CA ASN A 33 -39.44 -11.35 23.59
C ASN A 33 -38.55 -10.09 23.62
N GLU A 34 -38.30 -9.46 22.47
CA GLU A 34 -37.60 -8.18 22.40
C GLU A 34 -38.37 -7.06 23.12
N TYR A 35 -39.70 -7.01 23.02
CA TYR A 35 -40.53 -6.05 23.75
C TYR A 35 -40.44 -6.23 25.27
N VAL A 36 -40.53 -7.48 25.76
CA VAL A 36 -40.38 -7.79 27.19
C VAL A 36 -38.98 -7.44 27.67
N LYS A 37 -37.93 -7.79 26.90
CA LYS A 37 -36.55 -7.43 27.22
C LYS A 37 -36.37 -5.90 27.25
N ALA A 38 -36.91 -5.17 26.29
CA ALA A 38 -36.80 -3.71 26.22
C ALA A 38 -37.51 -2.99 27.38
N ARG A 39 -38.49 -3.62 28.04
CA ARG A 39 -39.11 -3.06 29.27
C ARG A 39 -38.27 -3.32 30.52
N LYS A 40 -37.54 -4.42 30.58
CA LYS A 40 -36.73 -4.81 31.76
C LYS A 40 -35.30 -4.26 31.69
N TYR A 41 -34.72 -4.21 30.50
CA TYR A 41 -33.33 -3.87 30.23
C TYR A 41 -33.25 -2.61 29.38
N ARG A 42 -32.23 -1.79 29.65
CA ARG A 42 -31.99 -0.54 28.93
C ARG A 42 -30.57 -0.54 28.43
N PHE A 43 -30.39 -0.65 27.12
CA PHE A 43 -29.07 -0.72 26.50
C PHE A 43 -28.62 0.67 26.01
N PRO A 44 -27.30 0.88 25.82
CA PRO A 44 -26.76 1.98 25.02
C PRO A 44 -27.36 2.03 23.61
N PRO A 45 -27.19 3.13 22.86
CA PRO A 45 -27.70 3.27 21.50
C PRO A 45 -27.44 2.03 20.66
N ARG A 46 -28.50 1.46 20.09
CA ARG A 46 -28.40 0.25 19.27
C ARG A 46 -28.16 0.61 17.82
N ILE A 47 -27.16 -0.01 17.20
CA ILE A 47 -26.89 0.15 15.78
C ILE A 47 -27.98 -0.59 14.99
N PRO A 48 -28.68 0.08 14.04
CA PRO A 48 -29.67 -0.56 13.19
C PRO A 48 -29.04 -1.73 12.42
N GLY A 49 -29.56 -2.94 12.66
CA GLY A 49 -29.12 -4.17 12.00
C GLY A 49 -30.15 -4.70 11.02
N VAL A 50 -29.74 -5.66 10.20
CA VAL A 50 -30.63 -6.44 9.32
C VAL A 50 -31.62 -7.23 10.19
N PRO A 51 -32.92 -7.28 9.84
CA PRO A 51 -33.89 -8.10 10.56
C PRO A 51 -33.39 -9.54 10.75
N ILE A 52 -33.60 -10.13 11.93
CA ILE A 52 -33.15 -11.47 12.36
C ILE A 52 -31.63 -11.59 12.56
N PHE A 53 -30.80 -11.09 11.65
CA PHE A 53 -29.35 -11.26 11.69
C PHE A 53 -28.60 -10.16 12.45
N GLY A 54 -29.27 -9.06 12.77
CA GLY A 54 -28.67 -7.92 13.46
C GLY A 54 -27.53 -7.30 12.65
N ASN A 55 -26.42 -7.03 13.31
CA ASN A 55 -25.23 -6.38 12.75
C ASN A 55 -24.18 -7.39 12.27
N THR A 56 -24.53 -8.69 12.20
CA THR A 56 -23.58 -9.76 11.84
C THR A 56 -22.91 -9.53 10.48
N PHE A 57 -23.64 -9.02 9.48
CA PHE A 57 -23.11 -8.71 8.16
C PHE A 57 -22.54 -7.29 8.01
N GLN A 58 -22.64 -6.48 9.08
CA GLN A 58 -22.16 -5.09 9.09
C GLN A 58 -20.80 -4.96 9.77
N LEU A 59 -20.43 -5.90 10.64
CA LEU A 59 -19.09 -5.97 11.21
C LEU A 59 -18.16 -6.63 10.18
N PRO A 60 -17.13 -5.92 9.68
CA PRO A 60 -16.24 -6.51 8.70
C PRO A 60 -15.36 -7.60 9.35
N PRO A 61 -14.99 -8.66 8.61
CA PRO A 61 -14.12 -9.72 9.12
C PRO A 61 -12.69 -9.24 9.40
N LEU A 62 -12.25 -8.18 8.71
CA LEU A 62 -10.96 -7.50 8.89
C LEU A 62 -11.20 -6.02 9.19
N LYS A 63 -10.19 -5.32 9.75
CA LYS A 63 -10.26 -3.87 10.05
C LYS A 63 -11.43 -3.48 10.96
N GLN A 64 -11.74 -4.33 11.94
CA GLN A 64 -12.84 -4.13 12.90
C GLN A 64 -12.67 -2.85 13.71
N GLY A 65 -11.43 -2.41 13.95
CA GLY A 65 -11.10 -1.16 14.63
C GLY A 65 -11.54 0.08 13.86
N LEU A 66 -11.38 0.09 12.53
CA LEU A 66 -11.82 1.22 11.70
C LEU A 66 -13.35 1.35 11.71
N TRP A 67 -14.05 0.22 11.52
CA TRP A 67 -15.51 0.17 11.64
C TRP A 67 -15.96 0.60 13.05
N GLY A 68 -15.31 0.07 14.08
CA GLY A 68 -15.61 0.40 15.47
C GLY A 68 -15.41 1.89 15.74
N MET A 69 -14.35 2.50 15.20
CA MET A 69 -14.06 3.93 15.35
C MET A 69 -15.14 4.80 14.69
N GLU A 70 -15.59 4.44 13.49
CA GLU A 70 -16.71 5.14 12.83
C GLU A 70 -17.99 5.05 13.66
N MET A 71 -18.30 3.86 14.20
CA MET A 71 -19.47 3.67 15.04
C MET A 71 -19.36 4.41 16.38
N ALA A 72 -18.17 4.44 16.99
CA ALA A 72 -17.90 5.21 18.21
C ALA A 72 -18.16 6.71 18.00
N LYS A 73 -17.71 7.26 16.86
CA LYS A 73 -17.93 8.67 16.49
C LYS A 73 -19.42 8.98 16.34
N LYS A 74 -20.22 8.03 15.86
CA LYS A 74 -21.66 8.19 15.62
C LYS A 74 -22.53 7.97 16.86
N TYR A 75 -22.18 7.00 17.72
CA TYR A 75 -23.04 6.53 18.82
C TYR A 75 -22.49 6.83 20.21
N GLY A 76 -21.25 7.32 20.33
CA GLY A 76 -20.66 7.80 21.58
C GLY A 76 -19.85 6.76 22.35
N GLU A 77 -19.73 6.97 23.67
CA GLU A 77 -18.85 6.18 24.54
C GLU A 77 -19.24 4.70 24.66
N MET A 78 -20.51 4.36 24.42
CA MET A 78 -20.98 2.97 24.35
C MET A 78 -22.05 2.81 23.27
N PHE A 79 -22.04 1.68 22.57
CA PHE A 79 -23.12 1.29 21.66
C PHE A 79 -23.41 -0.20 21.72
N THR A 80 -24.59 -0.58 21.23
CA THR A 80 -25.08 -1.95 21.26
C THR A 80 -25.25 -2.53 19.87
N CYS A 81 -24.76 -3.76 19.67
CA CYS A 81 -24.93 -4.54 18.46
C CYS A 81 -25.60 -5.88 18.76
N SER A 82 -26.22 -6.47 17.73
CA SER A 82 -26.68 -7.85 17.75
C SER A 82 -25.85 -8.67 16.77
N ILE A 83 -24.91 -9.48 17.26
CA ILE A 83 -23.99 -10.26 16.43
C ILE A 83 -24.16 -11.74 16.76
N GLY A 84 -24.38 -12.59 15.76
CA GLY A 84 -24.61 -14.03 15.96
C GLY A 84 -25.80 -14.33 16.89
N GLY A 85 -26.82 -13.47 16.89
CA GLY A 85 -27.97 -13.57 17.79
C GLY A 85 -27.69 -13.24 19.27
N LYS A 86 -26.49 -12.73 19.58
CA LYS A 86 -26.09 -12.27 20.92
C LYS A 86 -26.06 -10.75 21.00
N THR A 87 -26.29 -10.20 22.19
CA THR A 87 -26.19 -8.76 22.44
C THR A 87 -24.76 -8.42 22.84
N TRP A 88 -24.15 -7.52 22.09
CA TRP A 88 -22.80 -7.00 22.29
C TRP A 88 -22.87 -5.53 22.66
N VAL A 89 -22.05 -5.12 23.61
CA VAL A 89 -21.86 -3.73 24.01
C VAL A 89 -20.39 -3.38 23.77
N PHE A 90 -20.17 -2.37 22.94
CA PHE A 90 -18.84 -1.83 22.66
C PHE A 90 -18.55 -0.67 23.61
N LEU A 91 -17.37 -0.67 24.21
CA LEU A 91 -16.87 0.36 25.10
C LEU A 91 -15.81 1.18 24.36
N ASN A 92 -16.05 2.48 24.17
CA ASN A 92 -15.23 3.35 23.31
C ASN A 92 -14.50 4.45 24.10
N SER A 93 -14.47 4.38 25.43
CA SER A 93 -13.71 5.32 26.27
C SER A 93 -12.95 4.60 27.38
N SER A 94 -11.81 5.16 27.79
CA SER A 94 -10.98 4.61 28.87
C SER A 94 -11.79 4.44 30.16
N ARG A 95 -12.67 5.39 30.45
CA ARG A 95 -13.52 5.42 31.64
C ARG A 95 -14.48 4.23 31.70
N THR A 96 -15.23 3.99 30.63
CA THR A 96 -16.25 2.91 30.59
C THR A 96 -15.60 1.53 30.67
N VAL A 97 -14.43 1.35 30.05
CA VAL A 97 -13.63 0.13 30.19
C VAL A 97 -13.19 -0.07 31.64
N ASN A 98 -12.65 0.97 32.30
CA ASN A 98 -12.19 0.87 33.67
C ASN A 98 -13.35 0.62 34.66
N ASP A 99 -14.48 1.30 34.49
CA ASP A 99 -15.61 1.19 35.39
C ASP A 99 -16.31 -0.17 35.32
N LEU A 100 -16.40 -0.78 34.12
CA LEU A 100 -17.08 -2.06 33.92
C LEU A 100 -16.13 -3.26 33.94
N MET A 101 -15.02 -3.20 33.22
CA MET A 101 -14.16 -4.37 33.01
C MET A 101 -13.07 -4.51 34.08
N GLU A 102 -12.60 -3.41 34.67
CA GLU A 102 -11.57 -3.44 35.73
C GLU A 102 -12.21 -3.46 37.13
N LYS A 103 -12.93 -2.40 37.50
CA LYS A 103 -13.53 -2.25 38.84
C LYS A 103 -14.60 -3.30 39.15
N ARG A 104 -15.29 -3.81 38.12
CA ARG A 104 -16.31 -4.87 38.21
C ARG A 104 -15.86 -6.17 37.54
N SER A 105 -14.55 -6.39 37.42
CA SER A 105 -13.97 -7.56 36.76
C SER A 105 -14.54 -8.89 37.23
N SER A 106 -14.91 -9.04 38.51
CA SER A 106 -15.48 -10.29 39.05
C SER A 106 -16.73 -10.78 38.33
N ILE A 107 -17.51 -9.88 37.71
CA ILE A 107 -18.73 -10.22 36.98
C ILE A 107 -18.61 -10.01 35.47
N TYR A 108 -17.63 -9.23 35.03
CA TYR A 108 -17.33 -8.98 33.61
C TYR A 108 -16.20 -9.86 33.06
N SER A 109 -15.52 -10.72 33.83
CA SER A 109 -14.34 -11.47 33.34
C SER A 109 -14.62 -12.79 32.62
N SER A 110 -15.87 -13.23 32.50
CA SER A 110 -16.16 -14.53 31.89
C SER A 110 -16.02 -14.50 30.36
N ARG A 111 -16.11 -15.67 29.74
CA ARG A 111 -16.04 -15.87 28.28
C ARG A 111 -17.30 -16.58 27.81
N GLN A 112 -17.75 -16.23 26.62
CA GLN A 112 -18.77 -17.02 25.95
C GLN A 112 -18.18 -18.38 25.56
N TYR A 113 -18.90 -19.45 25.87
CA TYR A 113 -18.58 -20.76 25.32
C TYR A 113 -18.83 -20.79 23.81
N MET A 114 -17.76 -21.10 23.06
CA MET A 114 -17.77 -21.24 21.61
C MET A 114 -17.50 -22.72 21.26
N PRO A 115 -18.52 -23.51 20.87
CA PRO A 115 -18.37 -24.93 20.56
C PRO A 115 -17.20 -25.27 19.61
N MET A 116 -16.94 -24.46 18.58
CA MET A 116 -15.82 -24.69 17.68
C MET A 116 -14.51 -24.22 18.31
N ALA A 117 -14.38 -22.93 18.65
CA ALA A 117 -13.11 -22.35 19.08
C ALA A 117 -12.65 -22.84 20.47
N SER A 118 -13.57 -22.90 21.45
CA SER A 118 -13.30 -23.37 22.82
C SER A 118 -13.37 -24.89 22.90
N GLY A 119 -14.44 -25.48 22.35
CA GLY A 119 -14.71 -26.92 22.45
C GLY A 119 -13.83 -27.76 21.54
N VAL A 120 -14.15 -27.81 20.24
CA VAL A 120 -13.51 -28.75 19.29
C VAL A 120 -12.04 -28.40 19.06
N LEU A 121 -11.71 -27.14 18.79
CA LEU A 121 -10.37 -26.70 18.40
C LEU A 121 -9.39 -26.64 19.59
N SER A 122 -9.89 -26.36 20.79
CA SER A 122 -9.06 -26.20 22.01
C SER A 122 -9.27 -27.29 23.07
N GLY A 123 -10.24 -28.18 22.89
CA GLY A 123 -10.60 -29.23 23.86
C GLY A 123 -10.99 -28.69 25.24
N ASP A 124 -11.51 -27.46 25.32
CA ASP A 124 -11.78 -26.72 26.55
C ASP A 124 -10.54 -26.42 27.43
N ASN A 125 -9.32 -26.48 26.87
CA ASN A 125 -8.07 -26.31 27.63
C ASN A 125 -7.42 -24.93 27.48
N ARG A 126 -7.86 -24.12 26.51
CA ARG A 126 -7.24 -22.82 26.18
C ARG A 126 -7.75 -21.72 27.10
N VAL A 127 -6.87 -21.19 27.96
CA VAL A 127 -7.21 -20.21 29.01
C VAL A 127 -7.84 -18.93 28.47
N LEU A 128 -7.47 -18.49 27.26
CA LEU A 128 -7.97 -17.27 26.63
C LEU A 128 -9.49 -17.29 26.41
N LEU A 129 -10.05 -18.48 26.11
CA LEU A 129 -11.46 -18.68 25.76
C LEU A 129 -12.26 -19.34 26.88
N MET A 130 -11.59 -19.71 27.97
CA MET A 130 -12.19 -20.47 29.06
C MET A 130 -13.13 -19.57 29.88
N PRO A 131 -14.38 -20.00 30.15
CA PRO A 131 -15.28 -19.29 31.04
C PRO A 131 -14.69 -19.14 32.45
N TYR A 132 -15.10 -18.06 33.13
CA TYR A 132 -14.65 -17.83 34.50
C TYR A 132 -15.13 -18.96 35.43
N GLY A 133 -14.20 -19.53 36.21
CA GLY A 133 -14.47 -20.66 37.09
C GLY A 133 -13.22 -21.10 37.87
N GLU A 134 -13.34 -22.17 38.67
CA GLU A 134 -12.22 -22.72 39.47
C GLU A 134 -11.01 -23.08 38.59
N ARG A 135 -11.26 -23.79 37.47
CA ARG A 135 -10.21 -24.19 36.52
C ARG A 135 -9.45 -22.98 35.95
N TRP A 136 -10.18 -21.96 35.48
CA TRP A 136 -9.58 -20.73 34.97
C TRP A 136 -8.77 -20.01 36.05
N ARG A 137 -9.32 -19.84 37.26
CA ARG A 137 -8.65 -19.15 38.37
C ARG A 137 -7.35 -19.85 38.75
N MET A 138 -7.36 -21.17 38.78
CA MET A 138 -6.18 -21.97 39.10
C MET A 138 -5.10 -21.85 38.02
N ILE A 139 -5.43 -22.03 36.73
CA ILE A 139 -4.45 -21.86 35.63
C ILE A 139 -3.89 -20.43 35.63
N ARG A 140 -4.76 -19.42 35.75
CA ARG A 140 -4.38 -18.01 35.78
C ARG A 140 -3.45 -17.70 36.95
N ARG A 141 -3.71 -18.26 38.14
CA ARG A 141 -2.84 -18.10 39.33
C ARG A 141 -1.43 -18.59 39.05
N ILE A 142 -1.27 -19.75 38.43
CA ILE A 142 0.04 -20.33 38.13
C ILE A 142 0.78 -19.50 37.07
N MET A 143 0.11 -19.18 35.96
CA MET A 143 0.69 -18.33 34.92
C MET A 143 1.14 -16.98 35.51
N HIS A 144 0.28 -16.36 36.33
CA HIS A 144 0.59 -15.08 36.99
C HIS A 144 1.71 -15.20 38.02
N SER A 145 1.81 -16.32 38.74
CA SER A 145 2.87 -16.54 39.73
C SER A 145 4.27 -16.48 39.12
N ILE A 146 4.38 -16.70 37.80
CA ILE A 146 5.66 -16.69 37.09
C ILE A 146 5.81 -15.46 36.20
N LEU A 147 4.72 -14.98 35.58
CA LEU A 147 4.72 -13.75 34.78
C LEU A 147 4.63 -12.45 35.59
N ASN A 148 4.64 -12.51 36.92
CA ASN A 148 4.60 -11.32 37.76
C ASN A 148 5.92 -10.52 37.70
N LYS A 149 5.84 -9.25 38.11
CA LYS A 149 6.98 -8.33 38.16
C LYS A 149 8.15 -8.85 39.00
N GLN A 150 7.88 -9.62 40.06
CA GLN A 150 8.90 -10.15 40.98
C GLN A 150 9.84 -11.17 40.31
N ASN A 151 9.38 -11.88 39.28
CA ASN A 151 10.21 -12.80 38.50
C ASN A 151 10.95 -12.14 37.33
N SER A 152 10.79 -10.83 37.09
CA SER A 152 11.47 -10.12 36.00
C SER A 152 13.00 -10.35 35.99
N PRO A 153 13.72 -10.37 37.13
CA PRO A 153 15.16 -10.66 37.15
C PRO A 153 15.53 -12.04 36.59
N VAL A 154 14.62 -13.02 36.64
CA VAL A 154 14.84 -14.37 36.09
C VAL A 154 14.78 -14.34 34.56
N PHE A 155 14.01 -13.42 33.97
CA PHE A 155 13.80 -13.33 32.52
C PHE A 155 14.74 -12.33 31.83
N ALA A 156 15.19 -11.31 32.58
CA ALA A 156 16.06 -10.26 32.07
C ALA A 156 17.30 -10.79 31.31
N PRO A 157 18.02 -11.84 31.79
CA PRO A 157 19.16 -12.38 31.04
C PRO A 157 18.81 -12.94 29.66
N PHE A 158 17.63 -13.56 29.52
CA PHE A 158 17.17 -14.08 28.21
C PHE A 158 16.79 -12.95 27.27
N GLN A 159 16.10 -11.92 27.78
CA GLN A 159 15.75 -10.74 26.99
C GLN A 159 17.00 -9.95 26.56
N ASP A 160 18.00 -9.87 27.42
CA ASP A 160 19.29 -9.23 27.14
C ASP A 160 20.06 -9.94 26.02
N ILE A 161 20.25 -11.26 26.12
CA ILE A 161 21.00 -11.99 25.10
C ILE A 161 20.28 -12.04 23.75
N GLU A 162 18.95 -12.21 23.75
CA GLU A 162 18.20 -12.28 22.51
C GLU A 162 18.11 -10.93 21.81
N SER A 163 18.06 -9.82 22.55
CA SER A 163 18.08 -8.50 21.93
C SER A 163 19.45 -8.19 21.32
N LYS A 164 20.56 -8.63 21.92
CA LYS A 164 21.90 -8.56 21.29
C LYS A 164 21.96 -9.40 20.01
N HIS A 165 21.38 -10.60 20.03
CA HIS A 165 21.30 -11.45 18.84
C HIS A 165 20.46 -10.78 17.73
N LEU A 166 19.38 -10.09 18.08
CA LEU A 166 18.60 -9.32 17.10
C LEU A 166 19.44 -8.21 16.44
N LEU A 167 20.28 -7.50 17.19
CA LEU A 167 21.19 -6.51 16.60
C LEU A 167 22.19 -7.17 15.66
N TYR A 168 22.70 -8.35 16.02
CA TYR A 168 23.59 -9.13 15.14
C TYR A 168 22.88 -9.51 13.84
N ASP A 169 21.64 -10.00 13.93
CA ASP A 169 20.83 -10.34 12.77
C ASP A 169 20.62 -9.12 11.86
N PHE A 170 20.30 -7.95 12.42
CA PHE A 170 20.11 -6.72 11.66
C PHE A 170 21.39 -6.20 11.02
N LEU A 171 22.54 -6.37 11.68
CA LEU A 171 23.84 -5.94 11.17
C LEU A 171 24.30 -6.78 9.96
N HIS A 172 24.01 -8.08 9.97
CA HIS A 172 24.49 -9.01 8.95
C HIS A 172 23.45 -9.38 7.89
N HIS A 173 22.15 -9.30 8.23
CA HIS A 173 21.02 -9.69 7.39
C HIS A 173 19.85 -8.69 7.52
N PRO A 174 20.04 -7.39 7.21
CA PRO A 174 18.99 -6.38 7.32
C PRO A 174 17.74 -6.69 6.47
N GLU A 175 17.89 -7.41 5.36
CA GLU A 175 16.80 -7.89 4.51
C GLU A 175 15.85 -8.84 5.24
N LEU A 176 16.34 -9.54 6.27
CA LEU A 176 15.56 -10.48 7.09
C LEU A 176 15.00 -9.82 8.36
N TRP A 177 14.94 -8.49 8.45
CA TRP A 177 14.54 -7.77 9.67
C TRP A 177 13.22 -8.27 10.29
N TYR A 178 12.25 -8.63 9.44
CA TYR A 178 10.93 -9.11 9.87
C TYR A 178 11.03 -10.49 10.52
N SER A 179 11.72 -11.43 9.87
CA SER A 179 12.01 -12.78 10.38
C SER A 179 12.94 -12.75 11.60
N ALA A 180 13.89 -11.83 11.65
CA ALA A 180 14.78 -11.63 12.80
C ALA A 180 14.00 -11.13 14.03
N THR A 181 13.08 -10.17 13.83
CA THR A 181 12.18 -9.70 14.90
C THR A 181 11.27 -10.83 15.40
N GLN A 182 10.81 -11.70 14.49
CA GLN A 182 10.04 -12.90 14.81
C GLN A 182 10.86 -13.89 15.63
N ARG A 183 12.10 -14.16 15.23
CA ARG A 183 13.04 -15.01 15.97
C ARG A 183 13.26 -14.46 17.38
N PHE A 184 13.48 -13.16 17.53
CA PHE A 184 13.67 -12.53 18.84
C PHE A 184 12.50 -12.83 19.79
N ALA A 185 11.27 -12.51 19.39
CA ALA A 185 10.09 -12.69 20.23
C ALA A 185 9.89 -14.17 20.61
N ASN A 186 10.01 -15.07 19.64
CA ASN A 186 9.93 -16.52 19.84
C ASN A 186 11.05 -17.03 20.77
N SER A 187 12.30 -16.65 20.54
CA SER A 187 13.43 -17.14 21.34
C SER A 187 13.35 -16.68 22.79
N VAL A 188 12.85 -15.46 23.05
CA VAL A 188 12.61 -14.97 24.41
C VAL A 188 11.57 -15.85 25.11
N ILE A 189 10.39 -16.05 24.52
CA ILE A 189 9.34 -16.83 25.18
C ILE A 189 9.72 -18.30 25.33
N MET A 190 10.40 -18.88 24.34
CA MET A 190 10.90 -20.26 24.41
C MET A 190 12.00 -20.44 25.46
N SER A 191 12.84 -19.43 25.65
CA SER A 191 13.87 -19.45 26.70
C SER A 191 13.22 -19.36 28.08
N VAL A 192 12.22 -18.50 28.25
CA VAL A 192 11.49 -18.35 29.52
C VAL A 192 10.66 -19.60 29.85
N VAL A 193 9.94 -20.14 28.87
CA VAL A 193 8.98 -21.24 29.09
C VAL A 193 9.69 -22.59 29.14
N PHE A 194 10.56 -22.87 28.16
CA PHE A 194 11.16 -24.18 27.93
C PHE A 194 12.70 -24.21 28.10
N GLY A 195 13.33 -23.07 28.40
CA GLY A 195 14.78 -23.01 28.59
C GLY A 195 15.57 -23.23 27.29
N LYS A 196 14.97 -23.00 26.11
CA LYS A 196 15.62 -23.18 24.80
C LYS A 196 15.52 -21.94 23.92
N ARG A 197 16.53 -21.74 23.09
CA ARG A 197 16.62 -20.67 22.09
C ARG A 197 16.10 -21.15 20.74
N MET A 198 15.73 -20.22 19.88
CA MET A 198 15.25 -20.46 18.52
C MET A 198 16.23 -19.88 17.49
N GLU A 199 16.39 -20.59 16.38
CA GLU A 199 17.22 -20.16 15.24
C GLU A 199 16.42 -19.30 14.25
N LEU A 200 17.15 -18.51 13.45
CA LEU A 200 16.55 -17.74 12.36
C LEU A 200 15.92 -18.70 11.34
N GLU A 201 14.71 -18.39 10.88
CA GLU A 201 13.94 -19.21 9.93
C GLU A 201 13.69 -20.68 10.36
N ASP A 202 13.66 -20.97 11.68
CA ASP A 202 13.31 -22.31 12.17
C ASP A 202 11.91 -22.75 11.65
N PRO A 203 11.80 -23.86 10.90
CA PRO A 203 10.52 -24.35 10.38
C PRO A 203 9.44 -24.57 11.44
N LYS A 204 9.83 -24.85 12.70
CA LYS A 204 8.90 -25.03 13.83
C LYS A 204 8.13 -23.76 14.17
N ILE A 205 8.71 -22.59 13.89
CA ILE A 205 8.06 -21.30 14.11
C ILE A 205 6.84 -21.18 13.21
N ARG A 206 6.95 -21.60 11.95
CA ARG A 206 5.84 -21.59 10.99
C ARG A 206 4.66 -22.44 11.48
N GLU A 207 4.92 -23.65 11.99
CA GLU A 207 3.88 -24.52 12.53
C GLU A 207 3.09 -23.86 13.67
N LEU A 208 3.78 -23.15 14.57
CA LEU A 208 3.19 -22.41 15.69
C LEU A 208 2.27 -21.27 15.23
N PHE A 209 2.69 -20.54 14.20
CA PHE A 209 1.87 -19.47 13.64
C PHE A 209 0.65 -19.99 12.91
N GLU A 210 0.75 -21.13 12.22
CA GLU A 210 -0.40 -21.76 11.58
C GLU A 210 -1.48 -22.14 12.60
N THR A 211 -1.12 -22.66 13.78
CA THR A 211 -2.12 -22.94 14.84
C THR A 211 -2.66 -21.67 15.48
N SER A 212 -1.81 -20.66 15.68
CA SER A 212 -2.22 -19.37 16.25
C SER A 212 -3.20 -18.63 15.34
N ASN A 213 -2.91 -18.57 14.03
CA ASN A 213 -3.79 -17.96 13.03
C ASN A 213 -5.12 -18.69 12.93
N ALA A 214 -5.12 -20.03 12.97
CA ALA A 214 -6.36 -20.81 12.97
C ALA A 214 -7.27 -20.50 14.18
N VAL A 215 -6.68 -20.22 15.36
CA VAL A 215 -7.44 -19.78 16.55
C VAL A 215 -7.99 -18.37 16.33
N ILE A 216 -7.17 -17.44 15.84
CA ILE A 216 -7.58 -16.04 15.57
C ILE A 216 -8.74 -16.00 14.58
N GLU A 217 -8.67 -16.80 13.51
CA GLU A 217 -9.76 -16.98 12.55
C GLU A 217 -11.02 -17.55 13.22
N ALA A 218 -10.86 -18.59 14.04
CA ALA A 218 -12.00 -19.27 14.65
C ALA A 218 -12.77 -18.41 15.67
N ILE A 219 -12.10 -17.46 16.33
CA ILE A 219 -12.72 -16.54 17.29
C ILE A 219 -13.36 -15.31 16.64
N GLN A 220 -13.13 -15.08 15.33
CA GLN A 220 -13.75 -13.96 14.65
C GLN A 220 -15.28 -14.12 14.69
N PRO A 221 -16.02 -13.03 14.93
CA PRO A 221 -17.46 -13.07 14.87
C PRO A 221 -17.92 -13.65 13.52
N SER A 222 -18.90 -14.55 13.55
CA SER A 222 -19.46 -15.25 12.37
C SER A 222 -18.54 -16.23 11.62
N ALA A 223 -17.29 -16.43 12.04
CA ALA A 223 -16.40 -17.41 11.39
C ALA A 223 -16.95 -18.85 11.42
N ASN A 224 -17.65 -19.21 12.50
CA ASN A 224 -18.23 -20.52 12.69
C ASN A 224 -19.73 -20.40 13.02
N LEU A 225 -20.59 -20.98 12.17
CA LEU A 225 -22.04 -20.99 12.40
C LEU A 225 -22.41 -21.63 13.74
N VAL A 226 -21.71 -22.69 14.16
CA VAL A 226 -21.95 -23.39 15.43
C VAL A 226 -21.66 -22.50 16.65
N ASP A 227 -20.79 -21.50 16.54
CA ASP A 227 -20.49 -20.58 17.65
C ASP A 227 -21.58 -19.52 17.85
N SER A 228 -22.31 -19.19 16.78
CA SER A 228 -23.51 -18.34 16.84
C SER A 228 -24.76 -19.15 17.21
N LEU A 229 -24.91 -20.34 16.62
CA LEU A 229 -26.04 -21.24 16.76
C LEU A 229 -25.63 -22.48 17.55
N THR A 230 -25.39 -22.32 18.85
CA THR A 230 -24.84 -23.39 19.70
C THR A 230 -25.68 -24.66 19.76
N PHE A 231 -26.97 -24.62 19.39
CA PHE A 231 -27.79 -25.82 19.27
C PHE A 231 -27.29 -26.79 18.17
N LEU A 232 -26.54 -26.30 17.18
CA LEU A 232 -25.92 -27.12 16.14
C LEU A 232 -24.88 -28.10 16.72
N GLU A 233 -24.29 -27.80 17.88
CA GLU A 233 -23.40 -28.73 18.60
C GLU A 233 -24.09 -30.02 19.02
N ARG A 234 -25.44 -30.01 19.16
CA ARG A 234 -26.22 -31.18 19.53
C ARG A 234 -26.47 -32.14 18.36
N LEU A 235 -26.11 -31.76 17.14
CA LEU A 235 -26.23 -32.65 15.99
C LEU A 235 -25.34 -33.89 16.18
N PRO A 236 -25.75 -35.08 15.70
CA PRO A 236 -24.87 -36.24 15.64
C PRO A 236 -23.55 -35.90 14.97
N LYS A 237 -22.43 -36.48 15.46
CA LYS A 237 -21.07 -36.15 14.98
C LYS A 237 -20.91 -36.24 13.45
N SER A 238 -21.63 -37.15 12.80
CA SER A 238 -21.63 -37.31 11.33
C SER A 238 -22.23 -36.12 10.58
N LEU A 239 -23.09 -35.32 11.22
CA LEU A 239 -23.71 -34.12 10.67
C LEU A 239 -22.97 -32.82 11.05
N GLN A 240 -21.92 -32.91 11.88
CA GLN A 240 -21.11 -31.75 12.26
C GLN A 240 -19.99 -31.54 11.23
N TRP A 241 -20.31 -30.98 10.06
CA TRP A 241 -19.35 -30.83 8.95
C TRP A 241 -18.11 -29.98 9.30
N TRP A 242 -18.20 -29.11 10.32
CA TRP A 242 -17.08 -28.29 10.81
C TRP A 242 -16.11 -29.07 11.70
N ARG A 243 -16.57 -30.17 12.32
CA ARG A 243 -15.85 -30.89 13.37
C ARG A 243 -14.54 -31.54 12.87
N PRO A 244 -14.46 -32.19 11.70
CA PRO A 244 -13.20 -32.77 11.22
C PRO A 244 -12.07 -31.75 11.11
N ARG A 245 -12.35 -30.53 10.61
CA ARG A 245 -11.36 -29.44 10.54
C ARG A 245 -10.89 -29.04 11.95
N GLY A 246 -11.82 -28.90 12.89
CA GLY A 246 -11.50 -28.52 14.27
C GLY A 246 -10.69 -29.60 14.98
N GLU A 247 -11.05 -30.87 14.83
CA GLU A 247 -10.34 -32.01 15.43
C GLU A 247 -8.93 -32.16 14.85
N ALA A 248 -8.76 -31.99 13.53
CA ALA A 248 -7.45 -31.98 12.89
C ALA A 248 -6.55 -30.86 13.46
N MET A 249 -7.11 -29.66 13.63
CA MET A 249 -6.38 -28.53 14.20
C MET A 249 -6.05 -28.72 15.68
N PHE A 250 -6.98 -29.28 16.46
CA PHE A 250 -6.74 -29.64 17.85
C PHE A 250 -5.59 -30.64 17.98
N GLN A 251 -5.59 -31.71 17.17
CA GLN A 251 -4.50 -32.69 17.18
C GLN A 251 -3.16 -32.07 16.79
N LYS A 252 -3.14 -31.20 15.76
CA LYS A 252 -1.94 -30.45 15.37
C LYS A 252 -1.40 -29.61 16.54
N THR A 253 -2.28 -28.84 17.18
CA THR A 253 -1.93 -27.98 18.33
C THR A 253 -1.38 -28.80 19.50
N VAL A 254 -2.08 -29.89 19.86
CA VAL A 254 -1.64 -30.81 20.92
C VAL A 254 -0.28 -31.43 20.60
N ASN A 255 -0.04 -31.83 19.36
CA ASN A 255 1.23 -32.43 18.95
C ASN A 255 2.40 -31.43 19.06
N ILE A 256 2.19 -30.17 18.66
CA ILE A 256 3.20 -29.11 18.80
C ILE A 256 3.54 -28.92 20.28
N TYR A 257 2.54 -28.73 21.14
CA TYR A 257 2.79 -28.52 22.58
C TYR A 257 3.38 -29.76 23.25
N ARG A 258 2.90 -30.96 22.90
CA ARG A 258 3.41 -32.23 23.41
C ARG A 258 4.90 -32.35 23.14
N ARG A 259 5.33 -32.09 21.90
CA ARG A 259 6.74 -32.17 21.48
C ARG A 259 7.63 -31.34 22.40
N GLU A 260 7.22 -30.10 22.67
CA GLU A 260 7.97 -29.17 23.52
C GLU A 260 8.08 -29.63 24.98
N VAL A 261 6.98 -30.16 25.53
CA VAL A 261 6.93 -30.65 26.91
C VAL A 261 7.73 -31.95 27.07
N GLU A 262 7.58 -32.91 26.15
CA GLU A 262 8.28 -34.20 26.18
C GLU A 262 9.79 -34.02 25.99
N GLU A 263 10.22 -33.13 25.08
CA GLU A 263 11.64 -32.75 24.92
C GLU A 263 12.23 -32.24 26.23
N LEU A 264 11.48 -31.41 26.98
CA LEU A 264 11.92 -30.88 28.27
C LEU A 264 11.94 -31.95 29.36
N GLU A 265 10.89 -32.77 29.46
CA GLU A 265 10.83 -33.88 30.42
C GLU A 265 12.00 -34.85 30.23
N GLN A 266 12.39 -35.13 28.98
CA GLN A 266 13.57 -35.95 28.70
C GLN A 266 14.86 -35.29 29.20
N LYS A 267 15.02 -33.97 29.00
CA LYS A 267 16.15 -33.21 29.56
C LYS A 267 16.14 -33.20 31.09
N MET A 268 14.96 -33.13 31.71
CA MET A 268 14.83 -33.21 33.17
C MET A 268 15.27 -34.58 33.70
N LYS A 269 14.85 -35.67 33.03
CA LYS A 269 15.29 -37.04 33.36
C LYS A 269 16.81 -37.22 33.21
N ASN A 270 17.39 -36.60 32.18
CA ASN A 270 18.83 -36.65 31.91
C ASN A 270 19.65 -35.68 32.78
N GLY A 271 19.02 -34.85 33.61
CA GLY A 271 19.70 -33.84 34.44
C GLY A 271 20.28 -32.65 33.66
N THR A 272 19.89 -32.46 32.40
CA THR A 272 20.42 -31.40 31.51
C THR A 272 19.44 -30.25 31.27
N ALA A 273 18.23 -30.31 31.85
CA ALA A 273 17.25 -29.23 31.75
C ALA A 273 17.70 -27.98 32.51
N ARG A 274 17.62 -26.82 31.83
CA ARG A 274 17.78 -25.51 32.47
C ARG A 274 16.57 -25.21 33.35
N ASP A 275 16.76 -24.41 34.40
CA ASP A 275 15.65 -23.90 35.19
C ASP A 275 14.81 -22.91 34.34
N CYS A 276 13.53 -23.19 34.21
CA CYS A 276 12.56 -22.43 33.40
C CYS A 276 11.12 -22.66 33.91
N PHE A 277 10.14 -21.92 33.38
CA PHE A 277 8.73 -22.03 33.81
C PHE A 277 8.24 -23.47 33.79
N ALA A 278 8.43 -24.18 32.67
CA ALA A 278 7.91 -25.52 32.50
C ALA A 278 8.56 -26.51 33.48
N THR A 279 9.87 -26.40 33.78
CA THR A 279 10.49 -27.27 34.81
C THR A 279 9.91 -27.05 36.20
N ARG A 280 9.61 -25.80 36.58
CA ARG A 280 8.97 -25.47 37.86
C ARG A 280 7.53 -25.95 37.89
N PHE A 281 6.79 -25.71 36.81
CA PHE A 281 5.42 -26.18 36.62
C PHE A 281 5.32 -27.69 36.74
N LEU A 282 6.20 -28.45 36.08
CA LEU A 282 6.17 -29.92 36.09
C LEU A 282 6.63 -30.52 37.43
N ARG A 283 7.38 -29.78 38.26
CA ARG A 283 7.79 -30.22 39.60
C ARG A 283 6.73 -29.94 40.67
N ASP A 284 5.86 -28.97 40.45
CA ASP A 284 4.84 -28.55 41.41
C ASP A 284 3.83 -29.69 41.66
N PRO A 285 3.66 -30.17 42.90
CA PRO A 285 2.68 -31.20 43.22
C PRO A 285 1.24 -30.83 42.87
N GLU A 286 0.87 -29.54 42.89
CA GLU A 286 -0.48 -29.08 42.55
C GLU A 286 -0.83 -29.30 41.07
N THR A 287 0.18 -29.39 40.19
CA THR A 287 -0.02 -29.49 38.74
C THR A 287 -0.25 -30.90 38.23
N LYS A 288 0.07 -31.93 39.04
CA LYS A 288 -0.10 -33.34 38.68
C LYS A 288 -1.55 -33.73 38.42
N ASN A 289 -2.50 -32.98 38.96
CA ASN A 289 -3.94 -33.29 38.87
C ASN A 289 -4.63 -32.69 37.61
N TYR A 290 -3.91 -31.99 36.73
CA TYR A 290 -4.53 -31.27 35.60
C TYR A 290 -4.85 -32.13 34.38
N GLY A 291 -4.29 -33.33 34.32
CA GLY A 291 -4.33 -34.15 33.11
C GLY A 291 -3.40 -33.61 32.03
N GLN A 292 -2.94 -34.53 31.17
CA GLN A 292 -1.84 -34.27 30.24
C GLN A 292 -2.17 -33.15 29.22
N THR A 293 -3.36 -33.15 28.65
CA THR A 293 -3.78 -32.13 27.67
C THR A 293 -3.81 -30.73 28.26
N GLN A 294 -4.29 -30.55 29.49
CA GLN A 294 -4.32 -29.23 30.12
C GLN A 294 -2.90 -28.72 30.40
N THR A 295 -1.98 -29.60 30.81
CA THR A 295 -0.56 -29.24 30.97
C THR A 295 0.03 -28.73 29.67
N TYR A 296 -0.22 -29.42 28.55
CA TYR A 296 0.24 -28.98 27.23
C TYR A 296 -0.30 -27.61 26.85
N PHE A 297 -1.59 -27.37 27.06
CA PHE A 297 -2.18 -26.05 26.77
C PHE A 297 -1.71 -24.95 27.74
N ALA A 298 -1.45 -25.26 29.01
CA ALA A 298 -0.97 -24.26 29.98
C ALA A 298 0.42 -23.73 29.59
N LEU A 299 1.31 -24.62 29.15
CA LEU A 299 2.66 -24.27 28.69
C LEU A 299 2.64 -23.70 27.25
N GLY A 300 1.91 -24.33 26.34
CA GLY A 300 1.81 -23.94 24.93
C GLY A 300 1.11 -22.60 24.69
N SER A 301 0.09 -22.26 25.48
CA SER A 301 -0.59 -20.96 25.35
C SER A 301 0.32 -19.77 25.70
N LEU A 302 1.31 -19.97 26.57
CA LEU A 302 2.31 -18.94 26.88
C LEU A 302 3.24 -18.69 25.70
N MET A 303 3.72 -19.77 25.08
CA MET A 303 4.52 -19.71 23.85
C MET A 303 3.78 -18.91 22.78
N GLU A 304 2.55 -19.29 22.43
CA GLU A 304 1.77 -18.58 21.39
C GLU A 304 1.58 -17.09 21.70
N ALA A 305 1.22 -16.74 22.94
CA ALA A 305 0.94 -15.35 23.30
C ALA A 305 2.20 -14.45 23.25
N GLY A 306 3.36 -14.98 23.61
CA GLY A 306 4.63 -14.25 23.63
C GLY A 306 5.33 -14.13 22.27
N SER A 307 5.02 -15.04 21.34
CA SER A 307 5.67 -15.13 20.03
C SER A 307 5.31 -14.01 19.06
N ASP A 308 4.05 -13.57 19.02
CA ASP A 308 3.56 -12.66 17.98
C ASP A 308 3.41 -11.21 18.41
N THR A 309 2.89 -10.99 19.62
CA THR A 309 2.53 -9.65 20.13
C THR A 309 3.74 -8.72 20.23
N SER A 310 4.87 -9.23 20.73
CA SER A 310 6.12 -8.48 20.85
C SER A 310 6.70 -8.15 19.48
N ARG A 311 6.67 -9.11 18.55
CA ARG A 311 7.12 -8.94 17.17
C ARG A 311 6.37 -7.79 16.49
N MET A 312 5.04 -7.81 16.59
CA MET A 312 4.19 -6.77 16.00
C MET A 312 4.46 -5.38 16.59
N THR A 313 4.65 -5.30 17.90
CA THR A 313 4.96 -4.01 18.56
C THR A 313 6.31 -3.45 18.10
N ILE A 314 7.35 -4.30 17.98
CA ILE A 314 8.66 -3.88 17.47
C ILE A 314 8.55 -3.39 16.02
N SER A 315 7.83 -4.12 15.16
CA SER A 315 7.59 -3.70 13.78
C SER A 315 6.86 -2.35 13.69
N GLN A 316 5.93 -2.07 14.61
CA GLN A 316 5.24 -0.77 14.67
C GLN A 316 6.16 0.37 15.08
N VAL A 317 7.09 0.15 16.02
CA VAL A 317 8.10 1.14 16.39
C VAL A 317 9.02 1.45 15.22
N MET A 318 9.45 0.42 14.47
CA MET A 318 10.25 0.62 13.26
C MET A 318 9.48 1.43 12.23
N ALA A 319 8.21 1.11 11.97
CA ALA A 319 7.36 1.90 11.07
C ALA A 319 7.21 3.36 11.54
N ALA A 320 7.01 3.59 12.84
CA ALA A 320 6.96 4.94 13.40
C ALA A 320 8.30 5.70 13.24
N ALA A 321 9.43 4.99 13.33
CA ALA A 321 10.77 5.58 13.21
C ALA A 321 11.13 5.91 11.75
N VAL A 322 10.49 5.23 10.79
CA VAL A 322 10.53 5.57 9.37
C VAL A 322 9.67 6.81 9.08
N LEU A 323 8.50 6.94 9.70
CA LEU A 323 7.52 7.98 9.38
C LEU A 323 7.80 9.36 10.00
N ASP A 324 8.43 9.43 11.18
CA ASP A 324 8.77 10.69 11.84
C ASP A 324 10.09 10.56 12.60
N LYS A 325 11.13 11.25 12.13
CA LYS A 325 12.46 11.21 12.75
C LYS A 325 12.58 12.01 14.05
N ARG A 326 11.72 13.00 14.25
CA ARG A 326 11.86 13.94 15.38
C ARG A 326 11.86 13.23 16.73
N TRP A 327 10.98 12.25 16.91
CA TRP A 327 10.92 11.51 18.17
C TRP A 327 12.09 10.53 18.32
N VAL A 328 12.66 10.03 17.21
CA VAL A 328 13.84 9.16 17.20
C VAL A 328 15.07 9.97 17.60
N ASP A 329 15.22 11.19 17.12
CA ASP A 329 16.30 12.10 17.49
C ASP A 329 16.28 12.36 19.00
N THR A 330 15.11 12.69 19.57
CA THR A 330 14.95 12.85 21.03
C THR A 330 15.27 11.55 21.79
N ALA A 331 14.86 10.39 21.27
CA ALA A 331 15.19 9.10 21.88
C ALA A 331 16.70 8.85 21.90
N ARG A 332 17.39 9.14 20.79
CA ARG A 332 18.84 9.01 20.65
C ARG A 332 19.60 9.97 21.55
N GLU A 333 19.17 11.22 21.67
CA GLU A 333 19.77 12.16 22.62
C GLU A 333 19.68 11.65 24.07
N ALA A 334 18.54 11.06 24.44
CA ALA A 334 18.37 10.45 25.77
C ALA A 334 19.31 9.25 25.97
N LEU A 335 19.45 8.40 24.95
CA LEU A 335 20.35 7.25 24.94
C LEU A 335 21.82 7.67 24.98
N ASP A 336 22.22 8.65 24.17
CA ASP A 336 23.59 9.19 24.13
C ASP A 336 24.02 9.75 25.49
N ARG A 337 23.11 10.42 26.19
CA ARG A 337 23.37 10.97 27.53
C ARG A 337 23.69 9.89 28.55
N VAL A 338 23.03 8.72 28.46
CA VAL A 338 23.13 7.64 29.46
C VAL A 338 24.20 6.62 29.09
N CYS A 339 24.32 6.30 27.80
CA CYS A 339 25.14 5.22 27.27
C CYS A 339 26.42 5.70 26.57
N GLY A 340 26.62 7.03 26.40
CA GLY A 340 27.75 7.62 25.68
C GLY A 340 27.41 7.92 24.22
N ARG A 341 28.21 8.76 23.54
CA ARG A 341 27.98 9.05 22.11
C ARG A 341 28.61 7.96 21.25
N ASN A 342 27.95 7.57 20.15
CA ASN A 342 28.41 6.49 19.25
C ASN A 342 28.40 5.07 19.86
N ALA A 343 27.42 4.76 20.71
CA ALA A 343 27.26 3.42 21.26
C ALA A 343 28.45 2.86 22.05
N GLU A 344 29.07 3.69 22.92
CA GLU A 344 30.17 3.28 23.82
C GLU A 344 29.81 2.03 24.65
N ARG A 345 28.54 1.91 25.08
CA ARG A 345 27.97 0.69 25.63
C ARG A 345 26.51 0.52 25.21
N LEU A 346 26.04 -0.72 25.12
CA LEU A 346 24.61 -0.97 24.88
C LEU A 346 23.76 -0.63 26.12
N PRO A 347 22.53 -0.10 25.94
CA PRO A 347 21.57 0.05 27.03
C PRO A 347 21.27 -1.27 27.75
N THR A 348 21.02 -1.19 29.04
CA THR A 348 20.68 -2.31 29.94
C THR A 348 19.38 -2.02 30.69
N PHE A 349 18.84 -3.00 31.40
CA PHE A 349 17.63 -2.79 32.21
C PHE A 349 17.84 -1.82 33.39
N GLU A 350 19.07 -1.66 33.87
CA GLU A 350 19.40 -0.74 34.96
C GLU A 350 19.23 0.72 34.51
N ASP A 351 19.45 1.00 33.23
CA ASP A 351 19.31 2.33 32.64
C ASP A 351 17.84 2.80 32.52
N ARG A 352 16.87 1.91 32.77
CA ARG A 352 15.44 2.21 32.59
C ARG A 352 14.96 3.38 33.44
N VAL A 353 15.58 3.61 34.60
CA VAL A 353 15.25 4.74 35.47
C VAL A 353 15.65 6.09 34.88
N ASP A 354 16.73 6.12 34.08
CA ASP A 354 17.26 7.34 33.46
C ASP A 354 16.78 7.53 32.00
N LEU A 355 16.26 6.46 31.39
CA LEU A 355 15.72 6.41 30.02
C LEU A 355 14.18 6.45 30.01
N THR A 356 13.60 7.39 30.76
CA THR A 356 12.14 7.59 30.84
C THR A 356 11.49 7.85 29.48
N TYR A 357 12.20 8.52 28.57
CA TYR A 357 11.73 8.74 27.20
C TYR A 357 11.52 7.42 26.44
N ILE A 358 12.40 6.43 26.61
CA ILE A 358 12.23 5.10 25.99
C ILE A 358 11.04 4.37 26.59
N THR A 359 10.79 4.51 27.90
CA THR A 359 9.56 3.96 28.51
C THR A 359 8.31 4.61 27.91
N ALA A 360 8.32 5.93 27.72
CA ALA A 360 7.25 6.64 27.02
C ALA A 360 7.09 6.18 25.55
N THR A 361 8.18 5.95 24.81
CA THR A 361 8.16 5.40 23.45
C THR A 361 7.46 4.05 23.38
N VAL A 362 7.75 3.15 24.32
CA VAL A 362 7.12 1.82 24.36
C VAL A 362 5.63 1.92 24.64
N LYS A 363 5.19 2.81 25.54
CA LYS A 363 3.76 3.06 25.79
C LYS A 363 3.07 3.61 24.55
N GLU A 364 3.73 4.54 23.85
CA GLU A 364 3.20 5.08 22.61
C GLU A 364 3.08 4.02 21.52
N ALA A 365 4.02 3.07 21.45
CA ALA A 365 3.91 1.92 20.54
C ALA A 365 2.64 1.09 20.78
N PHE A 366 2.34 0.74 22.02
CA PHE A 366 1.13 0.01 22.37
C PHE A 366 -0.17 0.80 22.13
N ARG A 367 -0.12 2.13 22.30
CA ARG A 367 -1.27 3.01 22.06
C ARG A 367 -1.52 3.23 20.57
N TRP A 368 -0.47 3.54 19.80
CA TRP A 368 -0.60 4.11 18.46
C TRP A 368 -1.26 3.15 17.47
N ARG A 369 -0.98 1.85 17.53
CA ARG A 369 -1.62 0.82 16.69
C ARG A 369 -1.93 -0.44 17.50
N PRO A 370 -3.03 -0.47 18.28
CA PRO A 370 -3.34 -1.62 19.12
C PRO A 370 -3.55 -2.90 18.29
N PHE A 371 -2.82 -3.98 18.60
CA PHE A 371 -2.92 -5.24 17.85
C PHE A 371 -4.29 -5.94 18.00
N ALA A 372 -4.97 -5.73 19.14
CA ALA A 372 -6.31 -6.24 19.41
C ALA A 372 -7.32 -5.10 19.24
N GLU A 373 -7.66 -4.77 17.99
CA GLU A 373 -8.44 -3.59 17.61
C GLU A 373 -9.75 -3.41 18.40
N ILE A 374 -10.48 -4.50 18.63
CA ILE A 374 -11.72 -4.52 19.44
C ILE A 374 -11.62 -5.39 20.69
N GLY A 375 -10.39 -5.70 21.14
CA GLY A 375 -10.16 -6.56 22.30
C GLY A 375 -10.66 -8.00 22.11
N VAL A 376 -10.79 -8.72 23.22
CA VAL A 376 -11.41 -10.06 23.25
C VAL A 376 -12.74 -9.95 24.00
N PRO A 377 -13.86 -10.45 23.45
CA PRO A 377 -15.17 -10.29 24.07
C PRO A 377 -15.26 -10.98 25.43
N HIS A 378 -15.85 -10.27 26.39
CA HIS A 378 -16.09 -10.70 27.74
C HIS A 378 -17.59 -10.89 27.98
N MET A 379 -17.98 -11.88 28.78
CA MET A 379 -19.38 -12.16 29.08
C MET A 379 -19.73 -11.77 30.51
N LEU A 380 -20.78 -10.98 30.65
CA LEU A 380 -21.37 -10.62 31.93
C LEU A 380 -22.09 -11.83 32.56
N ILE A 381 -21.79 -12.18 33.81
CA ILE A 381 -22.35 -13.40 34.46
C ILE A 381 -23.60 -13.16 35.30
N GLN A 382 -23.90 -11.91 35.66
CA GLN A 382 -25.09 -11.52 36.43
C GLN A 382 -25.65 -10.20 35.92
N ASP A 383 -26.96 -9.95 36.09
CA ASP A 383 -27.56 -8.67 35.70
C ASP A 383 -26.84 -7.50 36.42
N ASP A 384 -26.57 -6.41 35.70
CA ASP A 384 -25.89 -5.22 36.26
C ASP A 384 -26.51 -3.92 35.72
N GLU A 385 -26.30 -2.83 36.45
CA GLU A 385 -26.75 -1.47 36.10
C GLU A 385 -25.58 -0.49 36.11
N TYR A 386 -25.51 0.36 35.08
CA TYR A 386 -24.48 1.37 34.91
C TYR A 386 -25.04 2.59 34.19
N GLU A 387 -24.97 3.77 34.84
CA GLU A 387 -25.40 5.06 34.28
C GLU A 387 -26.81 5.07 33.66
N GLY A 388 -27.74 4.36 34.28
CA GLY A 388 -29.12 4.24 33.81
C GLY A 388 -29.34 3.23 32.68
N TYR A 389 -28.29 2.51 32.27
CA TYR A 389 -28.37 1.30 31.45
C TYR A 389 -28.44 0.07 32.35
N ARG A 390 -29.22 -0.93 31.93
CA ARG A 390 -29.40 -2.19 32.65
C ARG A 390 -29.17 -3.36 31.71
N PHE A 391 -28.20 -4.20 32.05
CA PHE A 391 -27.72 -5.30 31.23
C PHE A 391 -28.12 -6.65 31.82
N PRO A 392 -28.63 -7.60 31.00
CA PRO A 392 -28.82 -8.98 31.45
C PRO A 392 -27.50 -9.75 31.51
N ALA A 393 -27.44 -10.73 32.41
CA ALA A 393 -26.46 -11.81 32.34
C ALA A 393 -26.44 -12.45 30.93
N GLY A 394 -25.24 -12.77 30.44
CA GLY A 394 -25.00 -13.28 29.09
C GLY A 394 -24.77 -12.19 28.03
N THR A 395 -24.85 -10.90 28.38
CA THR A 395 -24.44 -9.80 27.50
C THR A 395 -22.93 -9.83 27.29
N LEU A 396 -22.48 -9.64 26.05
CA LEU A 396 -21.07 -9.52 25.71
C LEU A 396 -20.60 -8.08 25.75
N PHE A 397 -19.41 -7.85 26.30
CA PHE A 397 -18.73 -6.57 26.37
C PHE A 397 -17.38 -6.68 25.69
N THR A 398 -17.05 -5.69 24.86
CA THR A 398 -15.75 -5.61 24.20
C THR A 398 -15.30 -4.16 24.18
N TRP A 399 -14.02 -3.90 24.33
CA TRP A 399 -13.48 -2.54 24.27
C TRP A 399 -12.90 -2.27 22.90
N ASN A 400 -13.20 -1.09 22.36
CA ASN A 400 -12.73 -0.66 21.08
C ASN A 400 -11.37 0.04 21.24
N ALA A 401 -10.32 -0.77 21.33
CA ALA A 401 -8.96 -0.28 21.58
C ALA A 401 -8.52 0.76 20.54
N THR A 402 -8.83 0.52 19.26
CA THR A 402 -8.51 1.46 18.18
C THR A 402 -9.27 2.77 18.33
N ALA A 403 -10.57 2.75 18.64
CA ALA A 403 -11.31 3.99 18.84
C ALA A 403 -10.81 4.78 20.05
N ILE A 404 -10.50 4.11 21.17
CA ILE A 404 -9.95 4.77 22.37
C ILE A 404 -8.58 5.38 22.05
N ALA A 405 -7.71 4.63 21.35
CA ALA A 405 -6.39 5.11 20.95
C ALA A 405 -6.47 6.31 20.00
N MET A 406 -7.45 6.34 19.11
CA MET A 406 -7.65 7.38 18.09
C MET A 406 -8.56 8.53 18.53
N ASP A 407 -9.03 8.54 19.78
CA ASP A 407 -9.95 9.57 20.27
C ASP A 407 -9.19 10.84 20.67
N PRO A 408 -9.43 12.00 20.02
CA PRO A 408 -8.80 13.26 20.38
C PRO A 408 -9.16 13.75 21.80
N ARG A 409 -10.22 13.19 22.42
CA ARG A 409 -10.59 13.47 23.82
C ARG A 409 -9.71 12.71 24.81
N GLU A 410 -9.12 11.59 24.38
CA GLU A 410 -8.24 10.74 25.19
C GLU A 410 -6.76 11.08 24.95
N TYR A 411 -6.40 11.39 23.69
CA TYR A 411 -5.03 11.69 23.28
C TYR A 411 -5.00 12.83 22.23
N GLU A 412 -4.26 13.90 22.49
CA GLU A 412 -4.05 14.99 21.52
C GLU A 412 -3.25 14.50 20.29
N GLN A 413 -3.66 14.87 19.07
CA GLN A 413 -3.03 14.41 17.81
C GLN A 413 -2.81 12.88 17.82
N PRO A 414 -3.88 12.08 17.99
CA PRO A 414 -3.76 10.65 18.27
C PRO A 414 -3.12 9.85 17.12
N GLU A 415 -3.16 10.37 15.90
CA GLU A 415 -2.53 9.82 14.71
C GLU A 415 -1.01 9.96 14.68
N ARG A 416 -0.45 10.92 15.42
CA ARG A 416 1.00 11.14 15.52
C ARG A 416 1.60 10.20 16.57
N PHE A 417 2.70 9.54 16.22
CA PHE A 417 3.52 8.83 17.19
C PHE A 417 4.29 9.86 18.03
N TRP A 418 3.84 10.09 19.26
CA TRP A 418 4.31 11.19 20.10
C TRP A 418 4.58 10.70 21.55
N PRO A 419 5.77 10.15 21.84
CA PRO A 419 6.13 9.60 23.14
C PRO A 419 5.91 10.56 24.32
N GLU A 420 6.20 11.84 24.13
CA GLU A 420 6.17 12.88 25.17
C GLU A 420 4.83 12.96 25.91
N ARG A 421 3.73 12.52 25.28
CA ARG A 421 2.41 12.45 25.91
C ARG A 421 2.34 11.54 27.15
N PHE A 422 3.30 10.62 27.29
CA PHE A 422 3.41 9.71 28.43
C PHE A 422 4.46 10.12 29.45
N LEU A 423 5.15 11.26 29.25
CA LEU A 423 6.07 11.85 30.23
C LEU A 423 5.29 12.61 31.32
N ASN A 424 4.39 11.89 31.99
CA ASN A 424 3.52 12.38 33.04
C ASN A 424 3.27 11.26 34.07
N ASN A 425 2.27 11.44 34.93
CA ASN A 425 1.92 10.46 35.97
C ASN A 425 1.49 9.09 35.42
N ASP A 426 1.20 8.99 34.12
CA ASP A 426 0.82 7.73 33.50
C ASP A 426 2.03 6.89 33.06
N LEU A 427 3.27 7.38 33.15
CA LEU A 427 4.47 6.67 32.67
C LEU A 427 4.56 5.24 33.23
N ASP A 428 4.36 5.07 34.53
CA ASP A 428 4.39 3.75 35.18
C ASP A 428 3.01 3.07 35.25
N HIS A 429 1.96 3.70 34.72
CA HIS A 429 0.60 3.14 34.73
C HIS A 429 0.46 2.05 33.65
N VAL A 430 0.45 0.79 34.07
CA VAL A 430 0.47 -0.40 33.18
C VAL A 430 -0.68 -0.43 32.16
N LEU A 431 -1.87 0.06 32.53
CA LEU A 431 -3.05 0.01 31.64
C LEU A 431 -3.22 1.27 30.76
N LYS A 432 -2.47 2.36 31.01
CA LYS A 432 -2.68 3.60 30.23
C LYS A 432 -1.98 3.46 28.88
N GLY A 433 -2.74 3.68 27.80
CA GLY A 433 -2.25 3.47 26.43
C GLY A 433 -2.16 1.98 26.05
N HIS A 434 -2.49 1.07 26.96
CA HIS A 434 -2.31 -0.36 26.78
C HIS A 434 -3.46 -1.13 27.45
N TRP A 435 -4.43 -1.56 26.63
CA TRP A 435 -5.58 -2.34 27.07
C TRP A 435 -5.37 -3.86 26.89
N SER A 436 -4.11 -4.29 26.75
CA SER A 436 -3.70 -5.66 26.49
C SER A 436 -2.87 -6.23 27.65
N PHE A 437 -2.59 -7.53 27.66
CA PHE A 437 -2.09 -8.23 28.84
C PHE A 437 -0.57 -8.11 29.10
N GLY A 438 -0.17 -7.70 30.31
CA GLY A 438 0.97 -8.25 31.05
C GLY A 438 2.41 -8.02 30.51
N PRO A 439 3.41 -8.80 30.99
CA PRO A 439 4.86 -8.48 31.06
C PRO A 439 5.64 -8.32 29.74
N GLY A 440 4.98 -8.28 28.58
CA GLY A 440 5.59 -8.03 27.26
C GLY A 440 6.05 -6.59 27.05
N GLU A 441 5.90 -5.71 28.03
CA GLU A 441 6.46 -4.35 27.97
C GLU A 441 7.98 -4.36 28.14
N THR A 442 8.51 -5.26 28.98
CA THR A 442 9.93 -5.28 29.36
C THR A 442 10.84 -5.77 28.23
N ASN A 443 10.44 -6.80 27.47
CA ASN A 443 11.24 -7.28 26.33
C ASN A 443 11.22 -6.28 25.16
N VAL A 444 10.08 -5.63 24.90
CA VAL A 444 9.98 -4.57 23.88
C VAL A 444 10.86 -3.39 24.28
N TRP A 445 10.88 -3.00 25.56
CA TRP A 445 11.68 -1.88 26.04
C TRP A 445 13.18 -2.02 25.73
N ILE A 446 13.81 -3.16 26.06
CA ILE A 446 15.25 -3.34 25.85
C ILE A 446 15.61 -3.39 24.35
N VAL A 447 14.74 -3.98 23.52
CA VAL A 447 14.95 -4.04 22.08
C VAL A 447 14.81 -2.66 21.46
N VAL A 448 13.75 -1.93 21.78
CA VAL A 448 13.52 -0.57 21.26
C VAL A 448 14.68 0.34 21.63
N ALA A 449 15.15 0.31 22.88
CA ALA A 449 16.32 1.08 23.32
C ALA A 449 17.54 0.82 22.44
N ARG A 450 17.84 -0.46 22.17
CA ARG A 450 19.02 -0.88 21.41
C ARG A 450 18.89 -0.62 19.92
N LEU A 451 17.72 -0.87 19.35
CA LEU A 451 17.44 -0.66 17.94
C LEU A 451 17.56 0.82 17.57
N LEU A 452 16.92 1.71 18.35
CA LEU A 452 17.00 3.16 18.12
C LEU A 452 18.42 3.70 18.30
N TYR A 453 19.20 3.10 19.18
CA TYR A 453 20.57 3.51 19.45
C TYR A 453 21.55 3.07 18.35
N CYS A 454 21.35 1.88 17.78
CA CYS A 454 22.34 1.26 16.87
C CYS A 454 22.00 1.38 15.38
N PHE A 455 20.75 1.64 14.99
CA PHE A 455 20.31 1.57 13.60
C PHE A 455 19.49 2.78 13.17
N ASP A 456 19.69 3.19 11.91
CA ASP A 456 18.82 4.10 11.18
C ASP A 456 17.69 3.32 10.50
N PHE A 457 16.45 3.83 10.62
CA PHE A 457 15.26 3.21 10.04
C PHE A 457 14.77 4.00 8.83
N GLU A 458 15.08 3.59 7.62
CA GLU A 458 14.65 4.33 6.42
C GLU A 458 13.59 3.58 5.63
N ALA A 459 12.71 4.32 4.96
CA ALA A 459 11.83 3.73 3.95
C ALA A 459 12.68 3.25 2.77
N VAL A 460 12.37 2.07 2.24
CA VAL A 460 12.92 1.61 0.96
C VAL A 460 12.37 2.50 -0.15
N PRO A 461 13.23 3.18 -0.93
CA PRO A 461 12.75 4.07 -1.99
C PRO A 461 12.24 3.27 -3.19
N VAL A 462 11.30 3.84 -3.95
CA VAL A 462 11.14 3.47 -5.36
C VAL A 462 12.29 4.11 -6.11
N ILE A 463 13.05 3.32 -6.85
CA ILE A 463 14.14 3.82 -7.70
C ILE A 463 13.61 4.04 -9.11
N ILE A 464 13.85 5.24 -9.64
CA ILE A 464 13.59 5.59 -11.04
C ILE A 464 14.93 5.81 -11.71
N VAL A 465 15.14 5.20 -12.88
CA VAL A 465 16.36 5.35 -13.66
C VAL A 465 16.07 6.27 -14.83
N GLY A 466 16.67 7.47 -14.83
CA GLY A 466 16.46 8.53 -15.82
C GLY A 466 15.66 9.73 -15.27
N ALA A 467 16.27 10.92 -15.30
CA ALA A 467 15.70 12.20 -14.86
C ALA A 467 15.09 13.02 -16.01
N GLY A 468 14.54 12.34 -17.03
CA GLY A 468 13.74 12.98 -18.08
C GLY A 468 12.30 13.27 -17.63
N PRO A 469 11.43 13.77 -18.53
CA PRO A 469 10.08 14.24 -18.18
C PRO A 469 9.25 13.16 -17.49
N SER A 470 9.32 11.92 -17.98
CA SER A 470 8.55 10.80 -17.44
C SER A 470 9.05 10.37 -16.06
N GLY A 471 10.38 10.33 -15.86
CA GLY A 471 10.96 9.95 -14.57
C GLY A 471 10.69 10.98 -13.48
N LEU A 472 10.90 12.26 -13.80
CA LEU A 472 10.58 13.37 -12.89
C LEU A 472 9.08 13.43 -12.57
N LEU A 473 8.21 13.30 -13.57
CA LEU A 473 6.76 13.33 -13.37
C LEU A 473 6.28 12.17 -12.48
N LEU A 474 6.76 10.95 -12.74
CA LEU A 474 6.46 9.79 -11.90
C LEU A 474 6.94 10.01 -10.47
N GLY A 475 8.15 10.56 -10.31
CA GLY A 475 8.72 10.90 -9.01
C GLY A 475 7.86 11.88 -8.22
N ILE A 476 7.38 12.96 -8.85
CA ILE A 476 6.48 13.94 -8.21
C ILE A 476 5.18 13.26 -7.75
N LEU A 477 4.55 12.48 -8.62
CA LEU A 477 3.29 11.82 -8.32
C LEU A 477 3.43 10.86 -7.13
N LEU A 478 4.47 10.02 -7.13
CA LEU A 478 4.77 9.08 -6.03
C LEU A 478 5.12 9.79 -4.72
N ALA A 479 5.99 10.80 -4.77
CA ALA A 479 6.41 11.57 -3.59
C ALA A 479 5.24 12.28 -2.92
N LYS A 480 4.29 12.83 -3.69
CA LYS A 480 3.04 13.40 -3.16
C LYS A 480 2.15 12.40 -2.43
N ARG A 481 2.35 11.10 -2.64
CA ARG A 481 1.69 10.02 -1.90
C ARG A 481 2.55 9.47 -0.76
N GLY A 482 3.61 10.18 -0.36
CA GLY A 482 4.52 9.80 0.72
C GLY A 482 5.35 8.56 0.38
N VAL A 483 5.64 8.32 -0.89
CA VAL A 483 6.61 7.31 -1.34
C VAL A 483 7.98 7.98 -1.40
N LYS A 484 8.99 7.42 -0.72
CA LYS A 484 10.37 7.87 -0.89
C LYS A 484 10.81 7.54 -2.31
N VAL A 485 11.33 8.51 -3.05
CA VAL A 485 11.75 8.32 -4.45
C VAL A 485 13.18 8.78 -4.63
N GLN A 486 13.99 7.93 -5.25
CA GLN A 486 15.34 8.29 -5.67
C GLN A 486 15.46 8.13 -7.19
N ILE A 487 15.97 9.17 -7.85
CA ILE A 487 16.20 9.15 -9.30
C ILE A 487 17.69 8.99 -9.57
N LEU A 488 18.08 7.98 -10.35
CA LEU A 488 19.44 7.76 -10.81
C LEU A 488 19.58 8.31 -12.23
N GLU A 489 20.42 9.32 -12.42
CA GLU A 489 20.67 9.93 -13.73
C GLU A 489 22.14 9.75 -14.13
N ALA A 490 22.36 9.23 -15.36
CA ALA A 490 23.68 9.01 -15.89
C ALA A 490 24.40 10.32 -16.24
N ALA A 491 23.66 11.34 -16.70
CA ALA A 491 24.17 12.67 -16.99
C ALA A 491 24.48 13.47 -15.71
N GLY A 492 25.29 14.52 -15.85
CA GLY A 492 25.58 15.47 -14.77
C GLY A 492 24.60 16.64 -14.67
N GLU A 493 23.72 16.80 -15.65
CA GLU A 493 22.73 17.87 -15.73
C GLU A 493 21.56 17.46 -16.65
N LEU A 494 20.46 18.23 -16.61
CA LEU A 494 19.31 18.06 -17.52
C LEU A 494 19.68 18.32 -18.99
N ASP A 495 18.95 17.69 -19.90
CA ASP A 495 19.08 17.94 -21.34
C ASP A 495 18.61 19.35 -21.69
N LYS A 496 19.48 20.11 -22.38
CA LYS A 496 19.24 21.51 -22.79
C LYS A 496 18.65 21.63 -24.19
N ASN A 497 18.37 20.52 -24.86
CA ASN A 497 17.82 20.56 -26.22
C ASN A 497 16.30 20.81 -26.17
N PRO A 498 15.78 21.87 -26.83
CA PRO A 498 14.36 22.23 -26.80
C PRO A 498 13.47 21.32 -27.66
N ARG A 499 13.49 20.02 -27.39
CA ARG A 499 12.72 18.97 -28.08
C ARG A 499 11.26 18.98 -27.63
N ALA A 500 10.43 18.16 -28.29
CA ALA A 500 9.05 17.82 -27.91
C ALA A 500 8.31 18.89 -27.09
N ALA A 501 7.56 19.77 -27.76
CA ALA A 501 7.00 20.94 -27.10
C ALA A 501 5.49 20.88 -26.83
N HIS A 502 4.72 20.05 -27.56
CA HIS A 502 3.25 20.07 -27.49
C HIS A 502 2.70 18.89 -26.68
N TYR A 503 1.85 19.17 -25.70
CA TYR A 503 1.26 18.17 -24.79
C TYR A 503 -0.26 18.13 -24.96
N ALA A 504 -0.77 16.99 -25.44
CA ALA A 504 -2.20 16.80 -25.67
C ALA A 504 -2.98 16.66 -24.35
N PRO A 505 -4.33 16.81 -24.36
CA PRO A 505 -5.17 16.75 -23.14
C PRO A 505 -4.89 15.58 -22.19
N SER A 506 -4.54 14.40 -22.73
CA SER A 506 -4.18 13.25 -21.91
C SER A 506 -2.92 13.44 -21.06
N ALA A 507 -1.90 14.11 -21.60
CA ALA A 507 -0.69 14.45 -20.86
C ALA A 507 -0.92 15.62 -19.90
N VAL A 508 -1.72 16.61 -20.32
CA VAL A 508 -2.07 17.77 -19.49
C VAL A 508 -2.81 17.36 -18.22
N TYR A 509 -3.65 16.33 -18.29
CA TYR A 509 -4.28 15.73 -17.12
C TYR A 509 -3.27 15.23 -16.07
N GLU A 510 -2.19 14.57 -16.49
CA GLU A 510 -1.17 14.07 -15.56
C GLU A 510 -0.29 15.20 -15.00
N LEU A 511 0.00 16.23 -15.81
CA LEU A 511 0.66 17.47 -15.31
C LEU A 511 -0.22 18.18 -14.27
N HIS A 512 -1.54 18.17 -14.44
CA HIS A 512 -2.49 18.67 -13.45
C HIS A 512 -2.46 17.83 -12.17
N ARG A 513 -2.50 16.49 -12.28
CA ARG A 513 -2.38 15.59 -11.11
C ARG A 513 -1.09 15.79 -10.34
N ALA A 514 0.01 16.05 -11.05
CA ALA A 514 1.30 16.37 -10.46
C ALA A 514 1.35 17.79 -9.88
N GLY A 515 0.33 18.63 -10.12
CA GLY A 515 0.25 20.01 -9.62
C GLY A 515 1.25 20.97 -10.25
N VAL A 516 1.73 20.66 -11.47
CA VAL A 516 2.72 21.48 -12.19
C VAL A 516 2.09 22.29 -13.33
N LEU A 517 0.83 21.99 -13.67
CA LEU A 517 0.18 22.53 -14.87
C LEU A 517 0.11 24.07 -14.87
N ASP A 518 -0.15 24.71 -13.72
CA ASP A 518 -0.29 26.17 -13.68
C ASP A 518 1.02 26.89 -14.03
N ASP A 519 2.16 26.36 -13.58
CA ASP A 519 3.48 26.88 -13.94
C ASP A 519 3.81 26.62 -15.41
N VAL A 520 3.43 25.44 -15.93
CA VAL A 520 3.57 25.11 -17.36
C VAL A 520 2.76 26.09 -18.21
N LYS A 521 1.54 26.44 -17.81
CA LYS A 521 0.71 27.44 -18.51
C LYS A 521 1.28 28.84 -18.43
N ALA A 522 1.85 29.23 -17.28
CA ALA A 522 2.47 30.54 -17.09
C ALA A 522 3.68 30.76 -18.00
N GLN A 523 4.49 29.73 -18.25
CA GLN A 523 5.72 29.83 -19.04
C GLN A 523 5.54 29.41 -20.51
N GLY A 524 4.58 28.52 -20.77
CA GLY A 524 4.30 27.98 -22.09
C GLY A 524 3.41 28.88 -22.96
N ILE A 525 3.06 28.37 -24.12
CA ILE A 525 2.02 28.93 -24.99
C ILE A 525 0.82 27.98 -25.04
N HIS A 526 -0.31 28.54 -25.47
CA HIS A 526 -1.53 27.81 -25.75
C HIS A 526 -1.78 27.82 -27.26
N PRO A 527 -1.36 26.77 -28.00
CA PRO A 527 -1.63 26.67 -29.42
C PRO A 527 -3.13 26.57 -29.64
N ASP A 528 -3.70 27.52 -30.38
CA ASP A 528 -5.13 27.59 -30.65
C ASP A 528 -5.52 27.03 -32.03
N ALA A 529 -4.54 26.71 -32.88
CA ALA A 529 -4.81 26.25 -34.23
C ALA A 529 -3.67 25.42 -34.87
N VAL A 530 -4.05 24.48 -35.72
CA VAL A 530 -3.15 23.73 -36.63
C VAL A 530 -3.72 23.76 -38.05
N CYS A 531 -2.86 23.87 -39.06
CA CYS A 531 -3.30 23.80 -40.46
C CYS A 531 -2.35 23.00 -41.35
N TRP A 532 -2.89 22.59 -42.49
CA TRP A 532 -2.20 21.92 -43.58
C TRP A 532 -2.22 22.77 -44.83
N ARG A 533 -1.10 22.77 -45.57
CA ARG A 533 -0.88 23.63 -46.74
C ARG A 533 -0.16 22.89 -47.86
N HIS A 534 -0.33 23.40 -49.07
CA HIS A 534 0.49 23.04 -50.22
C HIS A 534 1.89 23.67 -50.12
N PRO A 535 2.88 23.19 -50.90
CA PRO A 535 4.24 23.73 -50.89
C PRO A 535 4.35 25.22 -51.24
N ASP A 536 3.40 25.75 -52.01
CA ASP A 536 3.31 27.18 -52.35
C ASP A 536 2.74 28.04 -51.21
N GLY A 537 2.36 27.43 -50.08
CA GLY A 537 1.77 28.08 -48.91
C GLY A 537 0.24 28.15 -48.92
N THR A 538 -0.42 27.70 -50.00
CA THR A 538 -1.88 27.70 -50.11
C THR A 538 -2.52 26.80 -49.05
N PHE A 539 -3.55 27.33 -48.37
CA PHE A 539 -4.27 26.62 -47.31
C PHE A 539 -5.10 25.46 -47.85
N ILE A 540 -5.02 24.29 -47.20
CA ILE A 540 -5.80 23.08 -47.54
C ILE A 540 -6.95 22.91 -46.54
N ALA A 541 -6.61 22.79 -45.27
CA ALA A 541 -7.54 22.54 -44.16
C ALA A 541 -6.90 23.00 -42.84
N GLY A 542 -7.73 23.21 -41.82
CA GLY A 542 -7.27 23.62 -40.50
C GLY A 542 -8.23 23.17 -39.41
N ILE A 543 -7.73 23.18 -38.17
CA ILE A 543 -8.50 22.93 -36.96
C ILE A 543 -8.17 24.06 -35.99
N ARG A 544 -9.20 24.73 -35.46
CA ARG A 544 -9.07 25.73 -34.40
C ARG A 544 -9.76 25.27 -33.12
N SER A 545 -9.10 25.46 -31.99
CA SER A 545 -9.62 25.18 -30.66
C SER A 545 -10.54 26.31 -30.20
N ARG A 546 -11.74 26.43 -30.80
CA ARG A 546 -12.75 27.46 -30.47
C ARG A 546 -13.70 27.05 -29.34
N PHE A 547 -13.27 26.13 -28.48
CA PHE A 547 -14.10 25.50 -27.47
C PHE A 547 -13.32 25.30 -26.19
N ASP A 548 -14.02 25.32 -25.05
CA ASP A 548 -13.42 25.06 -23.76
C ASP A 548 -13.40 23.55 -23.47
N ILE A 549 -12.23 23.05 -23.08
CA ILE A 549 -12.04 21.72 -22.49
C ILE A 549 -11.26 21.87 -21.19
N GLU A 550 -11.50 20.95 -20.25
CA GLU A 550 -10.90 21.00 -18.90
C GLU A 550 -9.36 21.00 -18.93
N PHE A 551 -8.77 20.21 -19.83
CA PHE A 551 -7.32 20.06 -19.99
C PHE A 551 -6.92 20.42 -21.44
N PRO A 552 -6.88 21.72 -21.81
CA PRO A 552 -6.53 22.12 -23.16
C PRO A 552 -5.05 21.84 -23.43
N MET A 553 -4.70 21.67 -24.71
CA MET A 553 -3.31 21.49 -25.13
C MET A 553 -2.45 22.66 -24.61
N VAL A 554 -1.27 22.33 -24.10
CA VAL A 554 -0.25 23.31 -23.72
C VAL A 554 1.04 23.01 -24.47
N CYS A 555 1.83 24.04 -24.71
CA CYS A 555 3.11 23.92 -25.37
C CYS A 555 4.22 24.57 -24.54
N LEU A 556 5.21 23.77 -24.15
CA LEU A 556 6.41 24.20 -23.45
C LEU A 556 7.57 23.30 -23.91
N PRO A 557 8.69 23.85 -24.40
CA PRO A 557 9.83 23.03 -24.83
C PRO A 557 10.38 22.17 -23.69
N LEU A 558 10.86 20.97 -24.03
CA LEU A 558 11.22 19.97 -23.02
C LEU A 558 12.35 20.40 -22.08
N ASP A 559 13.33 21.17 -22.57
CA ASP A 559 14.41 21.76 -21.77
C ASP A 559 13.89 22.71 -20.67
N GLN A 560 12.72 23.32 -20.88
CA GLN A 560 12.05 24.16 -19.89
C GLN A 560 11.12 23.34 -18.99
N LEU A 561 10.38 22.38 -19.56
CA LEU A 561 9.51 21.50 -18.78
C LEU A 561 10.32 20.68 -17.74
N ASP A 562 11.44 20.09 -18.14
CA ASP A 562 12.26 19.26 -17.25
C ASP A 562 12.82 20.07 -16.07
N VAL A 563 13.16 21.35 -16.29
CA VAL A 563 13.58 22.25 -15.20
C VAL A 563 12.43 22.48 -14.22
N LEU A 564 11.21 22.72 -14.71
CA LEU A 564 10.04 22.87 -13.83
C LEU A 564 9.73 21.59 -13.07
N LEU A 565 9.72 20.44 -13.74
CA LEU A 565 9.48 19.16 -13.09
C LEU A 565 10.55 18.86 -12.02
N LEU A 566 11.82 19.15 -12.29
CA LEU A 566 12.89 18.99 -11.31
C LEU A 566 12.68 19.87 -10.07
N GLN A 567 12.29 21.14 -10.25
CA GLN A 567 11.99 22.04 -9.14
C GLN A 567 10.84 21.49 -8.27
N HIS A 568 9.76 21.04 -8.90
CA HIS A 568 8.61 20.46 -8.20
C HIS A 568 8.95 19.14 -7.49
N PHE A 569 9.82 18.33 -8.08
CA PHE A 569 10.29 17.07 -7.50
C PHE A 569 11.15 17.30 -6.25
N LEU A 570 12.14 18.20 -6.34
CA LEU A 570 13.04 18.54 -5.23
C LEU A 570 12.35 19.34 -4.11
N ALA A 571 11.17 19.92 -4.38
CA ALA A 571 10.34 20.55 -3.37
C ALA A 571 9.55 19.54 -2.51
N GLN A 572 9.48 18.27 -2.91
CA GLN A 572 8.86 17.22 -2.10
C GLN A 572 9.82 16.78 -0.99
N PRO A 573 9.29 16.35 0.18
CA PRO A 573 10.12 15.74 1.22
C PRO A 573 10.68 14.38 0.76
N ASP A 574 11.88 14.04 1.24
CA ASP A 574 12.52 12.72 1.03
C ASP A 574 12.70 12.31 -0.44
N THR A 575 12.94 13.28 -1.33
CA THR A 575 13.27 13.06 -2.74
C THR A 575 14.70 13.51 -3.07
N GLU A 576 15.35 12.76 -3.95
CA GLU A 576 16.72 13.08 -4.40
C GLU A 576 16.94 12.65 -5.86
N VAL A 577 17.71 13.45 -6.60
CA VAL A 577 18.30 13.05 -7.89
C VAL A 577 19.80 12.86 -7.71
N LEU A 578 20.25 11.64 -7.95
CA LEU A 578 21.66 11.27 -7.98
C LEU A 578 22.20 11.43 -9.40
N TRP A 579 22.90 12.54 -9.66
CA TRP A 579 23.55 12.84 -10.93
C TRP A 579 24.85 12.05 -11.11
N ASN A 580 25.25 11.79 -12.36
CA ASN A 580 26.41 10.97 -12.71
C ASN A 580 26.34 9.54 -12.15
N HIS A 581 25.14 8.99 -11.94
CA HIS A 581 24.88 7.65 -11.46
C HIS A 581 24.37 6.79 -12.62
N LYS A 582 25.33 6.27 -13.41
CA LYS A 582 25.02 5.47 -14.58
C LYS A 582 24.79 4.01 -14.18
N VAL A 583 23.56 3.54 -14.35
CA VAL A 583 23.26 2.09 -14.24
C VAL A 583 24.03 1.34 -15.34
N VAL A 584 24.64 0.21 -14.98
CA VAL A 584 25.42 -0.65 -15.90
C VAL A 584 24.91 -2.09 -15.96
N SER A 585 24.31 -2.59 -14.89
CA SER A 585 23.69 -3.91 -14.84
C SER A 585 22.62 -3.97 -13.76
N ILE A 586 21.80 -5.03 -13.80
CA ILE A 586 20.66 -5.22 -12.92
C ILE A 586 20.65 -6.65 -12.36
N GLU A 587 20.05 -6.82 -11.18
CA GLU A 587 19.81 -8.08 -10.49
C GLU A 587 18.43 -8.02 -9.82
N GLN A 588 17.73 -9.15 -9.66
CA GLN A 588 16.50 -9.21 -8.86
C GLN A 588 16.27 -10.60 -8.28
N ASP A 589 15.50 -10.65 -7.21
CA ASP A 589 14.90 -11.86 -6.63
C ASP A 589 13.42 -11.63 -6.33
N ASP A 590 12.79 -12.57 -5.61
CA ASP A 590 11.37 -12.52 -5.27
C ASP A 590 11.00 -11.34 -4.36
N ASN A 591 11.96 -10.71 -3.67
CA ASN A 591 11.74 -9.64 -2.68
C ASN A 591 12.28 -8.28 -3.12
N GLU A 592 13.37 -8.23 -3.89
CA GLU A 592 14.06 -6.98 -4.21
C GLU A 592 14.56 -6.92 -5.67
N ALA A 593 14.54 -5.73 -6.26
CA ALA A 593 15.29 -5.39 -7.47
C ALA A 593 16.50 -4.52 -7.12
N ARG A 594 17.64 -4.79 -7.77
CA ARG A 594 18.92 -4.12 -7.54
C ARG A 594 19.53 -3.62 -8.85
N VAL A 595 20.10 -2.42 -8.83
CA VAL A 595 20.88 -1.84 -9.93
C VAL A 595 22.31 -1.61 -9.49
N HIS A 596 23.25 -1.96 -10.36
CA HIS A 596 24.66 -1.66 -10.20
C HIS A 596 25.01 -0.40 -10.98
N VAL A 597 25.66 0.54 -10.31
CA VAL A 597 25.83 1.91 -10.76
C VAL A 597 27.31 2.29 -10.75
N GLU A 598 27.77 2.88 -11.83
CA GLU A 598 29.01 3.65 -11.86
C GLU A 598 28.71 5.08 -11.39
N SER A 599 29.30 5.48 -10.27
CA SER A 599 29.14 6.80 -9.65
C SER A 599 30.48 7.53 -9.53
N PRO A 600 30.50 8.85 -9.22
CA PRO A 600 31.74 9.58 -8.96
C PRO A 600 32.58 9.01 -7.81
N GLU A 601 31.95 8.28 -6.90
CA GLU A 601 32.58 7.65 -5.73
C GLU A 601 32.98 6.18 -6.00
N GLY A 602 32.79 5.68 -7.22
CA GLY A 602 33.03 4.30 -7.61
C GLY A 602 31.76 3.50 -7.82
N LYS A 603 31.89 2.16 -7.83
CA LYS A 603 30.76 1.25 -8.07
C LYS A 603 29.89 1.15 -6.82
N LYS A 604 28.58 1.37 -6.99
CA LYS A 604 27.55 1.25 -5.95
C LYS A 604 26.45 0.30 -6.39
N THR A 605 25.71 -0.24 -5.42
CA THR A 605 24.49 -1.02 -5.67
C THR A 605 23.35 -0.34 -4.92
N PHE A 606 22.22 -0.15 -5.61
CA PHE A 606 21.00 0.39 -5.04
C PHE A 606 19.88 -0.64 -5.17
N GLY A 607 19.08 -0.80 -4.12
CA GLY A 607 18.01 -1.79 -4.02
C GLY A 607 16.65 -1.15 -3.71
N ALA A 608 15.59 -1.72 -4.27
CA ALA A 608 14.21 -1.27 -4.10
C ALA A 608 13.21 -2.42 -4.31
N ASP A 609 11.99 -2.27 -3.77
CA ASP A 609 10.88 -3.20 -4.04
C ASP A 609 10.57 -3.23 -5.55
N TYR A 610 10.64 -2.07 -6.20
CA TYR A 610 10.46 -1.91 -7.64
C TYR A 610 11.42 -0.85 -8.20
N ILE A 611 11.95 -1.11 -9.39
CA ILE A 611 12.80 -0.18 -10.15
C ILE A 611 12.17 0.13 -11.49
N VAL A 612 12.02 1.42 -11.81
CA VAL A 612 11.38 1.88 -13.05
C VAL A 612 12.41 2.47 -14.00
N GLY A 613 12.54 1.88 -15.20
CA GLY A 613 13.31 2.44 -16.30
C GLY A 613 12.54 3.56 -17.00
N CYS A 614 13.07 4.77 -16.91
CA CYS A 614 12.64 5.99 -17.61
C CYS A 614 13.82 6.66 -18.36
N ASP A 615 14.88 5.89 -18.63
CA ASP A 615 16.18 6.30 -19.17
C ASP A 615 16.21 6.37 -20.71
N GLY A 616 15.04 6.65 -21.29
CA GLY A 616 14.86 7.03 -22.68
C GLY A 616 15.13 5.94 -23.72
N ALA A 617 15.29 6.38 -24.98
CA ALA A 617 15.39 5.50 -26.14
C ALA A 617 16.57 4.50 -26.07
N ASN A 618 17.61 4.82 -25.30
CA ASN A 618 18.80 3.98 -25.11
C ASN A 618 18.80 3.21 -23.78
N SER A 619 17.64 3.08 -23.13
CA SER A 619 17.45 2.49 -21.81
C SER A 619 18.36 1.29 -21.52
N GLN A 620 19.20 1.45 -20.49
CA GLN A 620 20.03 0.38 -19.96
C GLN A 620 19.17 -0.69 -19.28
N ILE A 621 18.08 -0.28 -18.58
CA ILE A 621 17.16 -1.22 -17.94
C ILE A 621 16.54 -2.16 -18.97
N ARG A 622 15.98 -1.62 -20.06
CA ARG A 622 15.40 -2.43 -21.14
C ARG A 622 16.44 -3.38 -21.75
N ARG A 623 17.64 -2.89 -22.02
CA ARG A 623 18.73 -3.70 -22.61
C ARG A 623 19.18 -4.83 -21.68
N SER A 624 19.27 -4.57 -20.38
CA SER A 624 19.61 -5.61 -19.40
C SER A 624 18.50 -6.66 -19.24
N LEU A 625 17.24 -6.29 -19.44
CA LEU A 625 16.11 -7.21 -19.38
C LEU A 625 15.97 -8.10 -20.63
N PHE A 626 16.13 -7.53 -21.82
CA PHE A 626 15.78 -8.21 -23.09
C PHE A 626 16.98 -8.48 -24.01
N GLY A 627 18.14 -7.90 -23.72
CA GLY A 627 19.34 -7.91 -24.56
C GLY A 627 19.47 -6.66 -25.44
N ASP A 628 20.72 -6.28 -25.77
CA ASP A 628 21.03 -5.03 -26.49
C ASP A 628 20.37 -4.89 -27.86
N LEU A 629 20.19 -6.01 -28.57
CA LEU A 629 19.63 -6.04 -29.91
C LEU A 629 18.12 -6.29 -29.93
N ASN A 630 17.52 -6.60 -28.77
CA ASN A 630 16.10 -6.94 -28.70
C ASN A 630 15.26 -5.71 -28.37
N TYR A 631 14.88 -4.97 -29.41
CA TYR A 631 13.87 -3.93 -29.31
C TYR A 631 12.87 -4.05 -30.47
N PRO A 632 11.82 -4.88 -30.33
CA PRO A 632 10.90 -5.21 -31.41
C PRO A 632 10.31 -3.98 -32.10
N GLY A 633 10.08 -4.11 -33.41
CA GLY A 633 9.62 -3.04 -34.28
C GLY A 633 10.69 -2.62 -35.30
N GLU A 634 10.56 -1.43 -35.86
CA GLU A 634 11.37 -1.01 -37.00
C GLU A 634 11.90 0.42 -36.88
N THR A 635 12.91 0.71 -37.72
CA THR A 635 13.37 2.06 -38.01
C THR A 635 12.85 2.40 -39.40
N LEU A 636 12.03 3.44 -39.53
CA LEU A 636 11.50 3.86 -40.82
C LEU A 636 12.66 4.43 -41.66
N GLN A 637 12.74 4.04 -42.94
CA GLN A 637 13.78 4.51 -43.87
C GLN A 637 13.50 5.93 -44.38
N LYS A 638 13.29 6.88 -43.46
CA LYS A 638 13.09 8.30 -43.72
C LYS A 638 13.91 9.09 -42.71
N GLN A 639 14.67 10.05 -43.19
CA GLN A 639 15.48 10.94 -42.35
C GLN A 639 14.69 12.22 -42.07
N ILE A 640 14.69 12.67 -40.82
CA ILE A 640 14.16 13.97 -40.45
C ILE A 640 15.24 14.84 -39.83
N ILE A 641 15.17 16.14 -40.07
CA ILE A 641 16.01 17.15 -39.41
C ILE A 641 15.09 18.05 -38.62
N ALA A 642 15.22 18.04 -37.29
CA ALA A 642 14.47 18.94 -36.42
C ALA A 642 15.36 20.11 -36.03
N THR A 643 14.87 21.32 -36.33
CA THR A 643 15.58 22.57 -36.13
C THR A 643 14.78 23.50 -35.24
N ASN A 644 15.45 24.32 -34.43
CA ASN A 644 14.82 25.41 -33.68
C ASN A 644 15.36 26.72 -34.23
N VAL A 645 14.48 27.64 -34.59
CA VAL A 645 14.84 28.85 -35.34
C VAL A 645 13.97 30.03 -34.94
N TYR A 646 14.58 31.21 -34.83
CA TYR A 646 13.85 32.47 -34.87
C TYR A 646 13.72 32.89 -36.33
N TYR A 647 12.52 32.72 -36.86
CA TYR A 647 12.09 33.19 -38.17
C TYR A 647 10.62 33.55 -38.06
N ASP A 648 10.25 34.77 -38.44
CA ASP A 648 8.85 35.20 -38.37
C ASP A 648 8.05 34.51 -39.47
N PHE A 649 7.33 33.44 -39.13
CA PHE A 649 6.44 32.76 -40.06
C PHE A 649 5.11 33.50 -40.24
N HIS A 650 4.68 34.32 -39.28
CA HIS A 650 3.39 35.01 -39.32
C HIS A 650 3.31 36.04 -40.44
N LYS A 651 4.43 36.67 -40.85
CA LYS A 651 4.48 37.54 -42.05
C LYS A 651 4.05 36.84 -43.35
N PHE A 652 4.04 35.50 -43.38
CA PHE A 652 3.56 34.70 -44.51
C PHE A 652 2.17 34.07 -44.28
N GLY A 653 1.45 34.50 -43.24
CA GLY A 653 0.10 34.02 -42.93
C GLY A 653 0.07 32.62 -42.30
N TYR A 654 1.19 32.15 -41.75
CA TYR A 654 1.27 30.88 -41.02
C TYR A 654 0.55 31.00 -39.66
N TRP A 655 -0.09 29.91 -39.24
CA TRP A 655 -0.67 29.77 -37.90
C TRP A 655 0.40 29.30 -36.91
N ASP A 656 0.06 29.08 -35.64
CA ASP A 656 1.03 28.59 -34.65
C ASP A 656 1.55 27.18 -34.96
N SER A 657 0.82 26.38 -35.73
CA SER A 657 1.27 25.06 -36.22
C SER A 657 0.85 24.83 -37.67
N ASN A 658 1.82 24.47 -38.52
CA ASN A 658 1.62 24.31 -39.96
C ASN A 658 2.33 23.05 -40.43
N PHE A 659 1.63 22.26 -41.24
CA PHE A 659 2.17 21.11 -41.95
C PHE A 659 2.11 21.36 -43.45
N ILE A 660 3.26 21.25 -44.12
CA ILE A 660 3.37 21.36 -45.57
C ILE A 660 3.39 19.96 -46.15
N ILE A 661 2.43 19.69 -47.04
CA ILE A 661 2.24 18.38 -47.66
C ILE A 661 3.05 18.33 -48.96
N ASP A 662 3.99 17.40 -49.04
CA ASP A 662 4.78 17.11 -50.23
C ASP A 662 5.44 15.73 -50.10
N GLU A 663 5.80 15.07 -51.20
CA GLU A 663 6.48 13.77 -51.14
C GLU A 663 7.92 13.88 -50.60
N ASN A 664 8.63 14.94 -50.97
CA ASN A 664 10.08 15.07 -50.81
C ASN A 664 10.51 16.30 -49.99
N ASP A 665 9.72 17.38 -50.05
CA ASP A 665 10.00 18.67 -49.43
C ASP A 665 9.00 19.03 -48.32
N TRP A 666 8.31 18.04 -47.75
CA TRP A 666 7.40 18.24 -46.63
C TRP A 666 8.14 18.75 -45.40
N TYR A 667 7.44 19.54 -44.61
CA TYR A 667 7.92 19.97 -43.29
C TYR A 667 6.78 20.39 -42.38
N MET A 668 7.09 20.47 -41.10
CA MET A 668 6.25 21.09 -40.08
C MET A 668 6.96 22.32 -39.55
N ALA A 669 6.23 23.42 -39.38
CA ALA A 669 6.67 24.63 -38.69
C ALA A 669 5.68 24.96 -37.57
N ALA A 670 6.14 24.91 -36.32
CA ALA A 670 5.32 25.21 -35.14
C ALA A 670 6.02 26.15 -34.17
N ARG A 671 5.31 27.16 -33.68
CA ARG A 671 5.78 28.05 -32.62
C ARG A 671 5.83 27.25 -31.32
N ILE A 672 6.92 27.39 -30.56
CA ILE A 672 7.13 26.59 -29.34
C ILE A 672 7.37 27.44 -28.08
N THR A 673 7.45 28.76 -28.21
CA THR A 673 7.72 29.68 -27.09
C THR A 673 6.99 31.01 -27.29
N GLN A 674 6.85 31.79 -26.21
CA GLN A 674 6.23 33.12 -26.23
C GLN A 674 7.09 34.16 -26.98
N ASP A 675 8.42 34.03 -26.95
CA ASP A 675 9.36 34.97 -27.57
C ASP A 675 9.61 34.72 -29.06
N GLY A 676 8.92 33.73 -29.65
CA GLY A 676 8.89 33.51 -31.09
C GLY A 676 9.93 32.52 -31.61
N LEU A 677 10.40 31.57 -30.80
CA LEU A 677 11.14 30.41 -31.28
C LEU A 677 10.20 29.41 -31.98
N TRP A 678 10.60 28.94 -33.17
CA TRP A 678 9.88 27.95 -33.96
C TRP A 678 10.65 26.63 -34.07
N ARG A 679 9.92 25.53 -33.99
CA ARG A 679 10.37 24.20 -34.37
C ARG A 679 10.05 23.99 -35.85
N VAL A 680 11.08 23.78 -36.66
CA VAL A 680 10.95 23.35 -38.06
C VAL A 680 11.49 21.94 -38.21
N THR A 681 10.64 20.99 -38.57
CA THR A 681 11.03 19.58 -38.82
C THR A 681 10.74 19.22 -40.26
N TYR A 682 11.76 18.86 -41.03
CA TYR A 682 11.63 18.56 -42.46
C TYR A 682 12.25 17.21 -42.83
N GLY A 683 11.78 16.64 -43.93
CA GLY A 683 12.36 15.44 -44.54
C GLY A 683 13.62 15.75 -45.33
N ASP A 684 14.61 14.86 -45.26
CA ASP A 684 15.80 14.90 -46.13
C ASP A 684 16.14 13.48 -46.62
N VAL A 685 17.12 13.40 -47.52
CA VAL A 685 17.58 12.16 -48.12
C VAL A 685 18.10 11.19 -47.06
N TRP A 686 17.87 9.89 -47.25
CA TRP A 686 18.34 8.87 -46.30
C TRP A 686 19.81 8.55 -46.52
N GLY A 687 20.54 8.28 -45.43
CA GLY A 687 21.86 7.66 -45.47
C GLY A 687 23.06 8.60 -45.42
N LEU A 688 22.86 9.91 -45.27
CA LEU A 688 23.97 10.85 -45.04
C LEU A 688 24.42 10.84 -43.56
N SER A 689 25.62 11.36 -43.34
CA SER A 689 26.17 11.66 -42.01
C SER A 689 25.52 12.91 -41.40
N ASN A 690 25.66 13.06 -40.08
CA ASN A 690 25.13 14.23 -39.38
C ASN A 690 25.74 15.55 -39.90
N GLU A 691 27.04 15.56 -40.22
CA GLU A 691 27.73 16.74 -40.76
C GLU A 691 27.17 17.14 -42.13
N GLU A 692 26.92 16.17 -43.01
CA GLU A 692 26.32 16.41 -44.33
C GLU A 692 24.92 16.99 -44.23
N TYR A 693 24.07 16.50 -43.32
CA TYR A 693 22.75 17.08 -43.10
C TYR A 693 22.82 18.53 -42.61
N LEU A 694 23.74 18.82 -41.68
CA LEU A 694 23.92 20.17 -41.17
C LEU A 694 24.45 21.12 -42.25
N ALA A 695 25.35 20.66 -43.12
CA ALA A 695 25.83 21.44 -44.27
C ALA A 695 24.73 21.76 -45.29
N ARG A 696 23.74 20.87 -45.45
CA ARG A 696 22.59 21.04 -46.34
C ARG A 696 21.50 21.95 -45.79
N GLN A 697 21.46 22.17 -44.48
CA GLN A 697 20.36 22.90 -43.83
C GLN A 697 20.08 24.29 -44.43
N PRO A 698 21.08 25.13 -44.77
CA PRO A 698 20.81 26.42 -45.41
C PRO A 698 20.10 26.32 -46.77
N GLU A 699 20.55 25.41 -47.62
CA GLU A 699 19.93 25.15 -48.94
C GLU A 699 18.50 24.61 -48.78
N ARG A 700 18.29 23.73 -47.78
CA ARG A 700 16.95 23.22 -47.46
C ARG A 700 16.02 24.35 -47.06
N TYR A 701 16.45 25.28 -46.20
CA TYR A 701 15.63 26.42 -45.80
C TYR A 701 15.31 27.35 -46.96
N GLU A 702 16.29 27.69 -47.79
CA GLU A 702 16.07 28.51 -48.99
C GLU A 702 15.06 27.85 -49.93
N LYS A 703 15.10 26.52 -50.05
CA LYS A 703 14.17 25.77 -50.91
C LYS A 703 12.74 25.71 -50.37
N ILE A 704 12.56 25.31 -49.10
CA ILE A 704 11.26 24.87 -48.58
C ILE A 704 10.52 25.93 -47.76
N LEU A 705 11.23 26.88 -47.13
CA LEU A 705 10.59 27.86 -46.26
C LEU A 705 10.01 29.04 -47.06
N PRO A 706 8.89 29.63 -46.60
CA PRO A 706 8.30 30.76 -47.28
C PRO A 706 9.26 31.96 -47.29
N GLY A 707 9.35 32.63 -48.43
CA GLY A 707 10.26 33.77 -48.63
C GLY A 707 11.71 33.39 -48.94
N HIS A 708 12.03 32.10 -49.06
CA HIS A 708 13.35 31.59 -49.48
C HIS A 708 14.52 32.21 -48.69
N PRO A 709 14.52 32.10 -47.34
CA PRO A 709 15.46 32.81 -46.49
C PRO A 709 16.89 32.28 -46.64
N LYS A 710 17.86 33.20 -46.67
CA LYS A 710 19.30 32.91 -46.73
C LYS A 710 19.94 33.00 -45.36
N PRO A 711 21.16 32.46 -45.16
CA PRO A 711 21.92 32.69 -43.94
C PRO A 711 22.02 34.20 -43.63
N GLY A 712 21.50 34.61 -42.48
CA GLY A 712 21.37 36.01 -42.07
C GLY A 712 19.92 36.48 -41.91
N ASP A 713 18.96 35.85 -42.61
CA ASP A 713 17.52 36.19 -42.54
C ASP A 713 16.80 35.52 -41.35
N TYR A 714 17.47 34.59 -40.67
CA TYR A 714 16.98 33.83 -39.53
C TYR A 714 18.10 33.57 -38.52
N LYS A 715 17.73 33.24 -37.28
CA LYS A 715 18.68 32.80 -36.24
C LYS A 715 18.39 31.34 -35.88
N LEU A 716 19.23 30.43 -36.37
CA LEU A 716 19.20 29.01 -36.03
C LEU A 716 19.75 28.81 -34.61
N VAL A 717 18.97 28.16 -33.74
CA VAL A 717 19.35 27.82 -32.36
C VAL A 717 19.94 26.42 -32.28
N SER A 718 19.32 25.45 -32.95
CA SER A 718 19.77 24.06 -32.96
C SER A 718 19.31 23.35 -34.23
N ALA A 719 20.08 22.37 -34.70
CA ALA A 719 19.68 21.46 -35.77
C ALA A 719 20.12 20.04 -35.40
N SER A 720 19.19 19.10 -35.49
CA SER A 720 19.42 17.72 -35.03
C SER A 720 18.82 16.72 -36.02
N PRO A 721 19.65 15.91 -36.69
CA PRO A 721 19.19 14.79 -37.50
C PRO A 721 18.66 13.66 -36.61
N TYR A 722 17.46 13.14 -36.92
CA TYR A 722 16.85 12.00 -36.22
C TYR A 722 16.39 10.91 -37.18
N LYS A 723 16.55 9.66 -36.74
CA LYS A 723 15.91 8.50 -37.35
C LYS A 723 14.55 8.29 -36.71
N LEU A 724 13.58 7.92 -37.54
CA LEU A 724 12.23 7.61 -37.07
C LEU A 724 12.14 6.15 -36.64
N HIS A 725 11.53 5.91 -35.48
CA HIS A 725 11.38 4.57 -34.90
C HIS A 725 9.91 4.29 -34.59
N GLN A 726 9.53 3.02 -34.73
CA GLN A 726 8.29 2.46 -34.22
C GLN A 726 8.66 1.16 -33.52
N ARG A 727 8.91 1.26 -32.21
CA ARG A 727 9.43 0.15 -31.42
C ARG A 727 8.71 0.03 -30.10
N CYS A 728 8.55 -1.20 -29.60
CA CYS A 728 7.88 -1.46 -28.34
C CYS A 728 8.53 -2.67 -27.68
N ALA A 729 8.82 -2.56 -26.38
CA ALA A 729 9.42 -3.65 -25.61
C ALA A 729 8.47 -4.87 -25.55
N GLU A 730 9.06 -6.05 -25.40
CA GLU A 730 8.30 -7.31 -25.28
C GLU A 730 7.42 -7.35 -24.03
N SER A 731 7.82 -6.64 -22.98
CA SER A 731 7.03 -6.41 -21.77
C SER A 731 7.44 -5.08 -21.14
N PHE A 732 6.51 -4.40 -20.48
CA PHE A 732 6.82 -3.24 -19.65
C PHE A 732 7.05 -3.65 -18.17
N ARG A 733 7.01 -4.95 -17.87
CA ARG A 733 7.35 -5.53 -16.57
C ARG A 733 8.13 -6.84 -16.74
N VAL A 734 9.19 -6.99 -15.97
CA VAL A 734 9.88 -8.28 -15.76
C VAL A 734 10.23 -8.39 -14.28
N GLY A 735 9.46 -9.18 -13.53
CA GLY A 735 9.58 -9.28 -12.08
C GLY A 735 9.32 -7.93 -11.41
N ARG A 736 10.35 -7.40 -10.75
CA ARG A 736 10.37 -6.12 -10.02
C ARG A 736 10.90 -4.95 -10.84
N PHE A 737 11.30 -5.17 -12.10
CA PHE A 737 11.64 -4.11 -13.03
C PHE A 737 10.45 -3.71 -13.92
N LEU A 738 10.28 -2.41 -14.08
CA LEU A 738 9.20 -1.78 -14.83
C LEU A 738 9.78 -0.84 -15.89
N LEU A 739 9.08 -0.62 -17.00
CA LEU A 739 9.45 0.33 -18.04
C LEU A 739 8.30 1.31 -18.31
N ALA A 740 8.64 2.56 -18.62
CA ALA A 740 7.68 3.59 -19.05
C ALA A 740 8.29 4.49 -20.14
N ALA A 741 7.42 5.10 -20.96
CA ALA A 741 7.79 6.08 -21.98
C ALA A 741 8.86 5.55 -22.96
N ASP A 742 9.82 6.38 -23.37
CA ASP A 742 10.85 6.04 -24.38
C ASP A 742 11.74 4.84 -24.00
N ALA A 743 11.79 4.48 -22.71
CA ALA A 743 12.43 3.24 -22.27
C ALA A 743 11.61 2.01 -22.66
N ALA A 744 10.29 2.13 -22.72
CA ALA A 744 9.34 1.07 -23.06
C ALA A 744 9.00 1.03 -24.56
N HIS A 745 8.72 2.17 -25.20
CA HIS A 745 8.32 2.25 -26.60
C HIS A 745 8.78 3.55 -27.26
N LEU A 746 9.03 3.50 -28.57
CA LEU A 746 9.38 4.64 -29.41
C LEU A 746 8.35 4.79 -30.50
N CYS A 747 8.06 6.04 -30.82
CA CYS A 747 7.11 6.40 -31.84
C CYS A 747 7.63 7.57 -32.69
N ASN A 748 7.22 7.62 -33.95
CA ASN A 748 7.52 8.76 -34.80
C ASN A 748 6.80 10.03 -34.27
N PRO A 749 7.37 11.23 -34.48
CA PRO A 749 6.89 12.44 -33.82
C PRO A 749 5.58 13.01 -34.41
N PHE A 750 5.06 12.46 -35.52
CA PHE A 750 3.89 13.02 -36.19
C PHE A 750 2.60 12.74 -35.41
N GLY A 751 1.96 13.81 -34.96
CA GLY A 751 0.80 13.77 -34.06
C GLY A 751 1.16 13.86 -32.57
N GLY A 752 2.45 13.99 -32.20
CA GLY A 752 2.85 14.25 -30.82
C GLY A 752 2.58 13.11 -29.83
N LEU A 753 2.50 11.87 -30.31
CA LEU A 753 2.02 10.73 -29.50
C LEU A 753 3.11 10.02 -28.68
N GLY A 754 4.39 10.20 -29.00
CA GLY A 754 5.49 9.57 -28.25
C GLY A 754 5.49 9.96 -26.77
N LEU A 755 5.86 11.21 -26.48
CA LEU A 755 5.90 11.71 -25.10
C LEU A 755 4.50 11.79 -24.46
N THR A 756 3.45 12.13 -25.22
CA THR A 756 2.07 12.09 -24.71
C THR A 756 1.69 10.69 -24.23
N GLY A 757 2.03 9.66 -25.01
CA GLY A 757 1.85 8.26 -24.63
C GLY A 757 2.71 7.88 -23.43
N GLY A 758 3.96 8.36 -23.38
CA GLY A 758 4.86 8.15 -22.24
C GLY A 758 4.37 8.77 -20.94
N ILE A 759 3.79 9.97 -20.97
CA ILE A 759 3.15 10.59 -19.81
C ILE A 759 1.90 9.79 -19.38
N ALA A 760 1.13 9.27 -20.33
CA ALA A 760 0.01 8.39 -20.01
C ALA A 760 0.45 7.04 -19.40
N ASP A 761 1.61 6.50 -19.80
CA ASP A 761 2.22 5.34 -19.12
C ASP A 761 2.51 5.66 -17.66
N VAL A 762 3.12 6.82 -17.39
CA VAL A 762 3.43 7.30 -16.03
C VAL A 762 2.18 7.37 -15.16
N GLY A 763 1.09 7.94 -15.68
CA GLY A 763 -0.19 8.01 -14.95
C GLY A 763 -0.73 6.63 -14.55
N SER A 764 -0.75 5.70 -15.51
CA SER A 764 -1.18 4.31 -15.26
C SER A 764 -0.26 3.57 -14.29
N LEU A 765 1.06 3.74 -14.41
CA LEU A 765 2.03 3.09 -13.53
C LEU A 765 1.93 3.62 -12.09
N PHE A 766 1.78 4.94 -11.95
CA PHE A 766 1.56 5.58 -10.65
C PHE A 766 0.35 4.99 -9.93
N ASP A 767 -0.79 4.86 -10.62
CA ASP A 767 -2.00 4.31 -10.04
C ASP A 767 -1.81 2.86 -9.56
N ALA A 768 -1.08 2.05 -10.34
CA ALA A 768 -0.75 0.67 -9.98
C ALA A 768 0.18 0.58 -8.76
N LEU A 769 1.25 1.39 -8.71
CA LEU A 769 2.20 1.40 -7.59
C LEU A 769 1.55 1.90 -6.29
N VAL A 770 0.68 2.92 -6.37
CA VAL A 770 -0.07 3.40 -5.21
C VAL A 770 -1.06 2.35 -4.71
N ALA A 771 -1.72 1.62 -5.61
CA ALA A 771 -2.63 0.54 -5.23
C ALA A 771 -1.91 -0.58 -4.45
N LEU A 772 -0.70 -0.96 -4.87
CA LEU A 772 0.14 -1.91 -4.14
C LEU A 772 0.50 -1.39 -2.75
N LYS A 773 0.99 -0.15 -2.66
CA LYS A 773 1.32 0.49 -1.38
C LYS A 773 0.14 0.52 -0.42
N GLU A 774 -1.05 0.83 -0.92
CA GLU A 774 -2.27 0.91 -0.13
C GLU A 774 -2.88 -0.46 0.20
N GLY A 775 -2.27 -1.57 -0.26
CA GLY A 775 -2.76 -2.93 -0.07
C GLY A 775 -4.10 -3.19 -0.76
N LYS A 776 -4.40 -2.44 -1.83
CA LYS A 776 -5.65 -2.53 -2.62
C LYS A 776 -5.53 -3.42 -3.85
N ALA A 777 -4.32 -3.85 -4.16
CA ALA A 777 -4.01 -4.78 -5.24
C ALA A 777 -2.80 -5.64 -4.84
N ASP A 778 -2.65 -6.79 -5.50
CA ASP A 778 -1.43 -7.58 -5.49
C ASP A 778 -0.60 -7.28 -6.75
N ASP A 779 0.59 -7.87 -6.82
CA ASP A 779 1.54 -7.73 -7.91
C ASP A 779 0.95 -7.92 -9.32
N SER A 780 -0.15 -8.65 -9.50
CA SER A 780 -0.76 -8.87 -10.82
C SER A 780 -1.23 -7.58 -11.49
N ILE A 781 -1.45 -6.50 -10.73
CA ILE A 781 -1.79 -5.18 -11.29
C ILE A 781 -0.68 -4.62 -12.18
N LEU A 782 0.58 -4.95 -11.91
CA LEU A 782 1.72 -4.52 -12.71
C LEU A 782 1.85 -5.34 -14.01
N ASP A 783 1.40 -6.60 -14.02
CA ASP A 783 1.24 -7.37 -15.27
C ASP A 783 0.15 -6.76 -16.14
N LYS A 784 -0.96 -6.35 -15.49
CA LYS A 784 -2.06 -5.66 -16.18
C LYS A 784 -1.59 -4.33 -16.77
N TYR A 785 -0.74 -3.60 -16.04
CA TYR A 785 -0.07 -2.40 -16.55
C TYR A 785 0.68 -2.71 -17.84
N SER A 786 1.55 -3.72 -17.83
CA SER A 786 2.31 -4.12 -19.01
C SER A 786 1.41 -4.48 -20.21
N GLU A 787 0.37 -5.27 -19.98
CA GLU A 787 -0.59 -5.68 -21.01
C GLU A 787 -1.30 -4.48 -21.65
N VAL A 788 -1.92 -3.64 -20.82
CA VAL A 788 -2.76 -2.52 -21.29
C VAL A 788 -1.92 -1.48 -22.02
N ARG A 789 -0.75 -1.11 -21.49
CA ARG A 789 0.09 -0.08 -22.12
C ARG A 789 0.65 -0.54 -23.46
N ARG A 790 1.08 -1.80 -23.58
CA ARG A 790 1.48 -2.38 -24.86
C ARG A 790 0.33 -2.42 -25.86
N LYS A 791 -0.88 -2.74 -25.41
CA LYS A 791 -2.09 -2.72 -26.25
C LYS A 791 -2.40 -1.31 -26.74
N LYS A 792 -2.38 -0.30 -25.87
CA LYS A 792 -2.57 1.11 -26.26
C LYS A 792 -1.52 1.55 -27.28
N TRP A 793 -0.27 1.12 -27.12
CA TRP A 793 0.76 1.41 -28.11
C TRP A 793 0.44 0.78 -29.46
N ALA A 794 0.16 -0.54 -29.50
CA ALA A 794 -0.03 -1.30 -30.72
C ALA A 794 -1.32 -0.95 -31.48
N GLU A 795 -2.41 -0.65 -30.76
CA GLU A 795 -3.72 -0.41 -31.36
C GLU A 795 -4.00 1.08 -31.62
N ILE A 796 -3.29 1.99 -30.94
CA ILE A 796 -3.58 3.43 -30.99
C ILE A 796 -2.34 4.24 -31.39
N ILE A 797 -1.25 4.19 -30.62
CA ILE A 797 -0.09 5.07 -30.82
C ILE A 797 0.60 4.77 -32.16
N ASP A 798 0.96 3.51 -32.43
CA ASP A 798 1.66 3.11 -33.65
C ASP A 798 0.80 3.34 -34.91
N PRO A 799 -0.46 2.87 -34.99
CA PRO A 799 -1.29 3.09 -36.18
C PRO A 799 -1.57 4.58 -36.44
N MET A 800 -1.90 5.36 -35.41
CA MET A 800 -2.29 6.76 -35.57
C MET A 800 -1.09 7.64 -35.97
N SER A 801 0.08 7.41 -35.36
CA SER A 801 1.31 8.12 -35.73
C SER A 801 1.77 7.76 -37.15
N ARG A 802 1.62 6.50 -37.60
CA ARG A 802 1.89 6.11 -39.00
C ARG A 802 0.93 6.81 -39.95
N ALA A 803 -0.35 6.82 -39.66
CA ALA A 803 -1.35 7.51 -40.49
C ALA A 803 -1.05 9.01 -40.61
N ASN A 804 -0.69 9.67 -39.51
CA ASN A 804 -0.27 11.08 -39.51
C ASN A 804 0.96 11.30 -40.40
N PHE A 805 1.98 10.45 -40.28
CA PHE A 805 3.18 10.56 -41.09
C PHE A 805 2.87 10.34 -42.58
N ARG A 806 2.14 9.28 -42.92
CA ARG A 806 1.75 8.95 -44.31
C ARG A 806 1.00 10.09 -44.99
N ARG A 807 0.03 10.71 -44.28
CA ARG A 807 -0.72 11.86 -44.81
C ARG A 807 0.17 13.05 -45.18
N VAL A 808 1.25 13.27 -44.43
CA VAL A 808 2.17 14.40 -44.67
C VAL A 808 3.10 14.16 -45.85
N CYS A 809 3.62 12.93 -46.01
CA CYS A 809 4.80 12.71 -46.85
C CYS A 809 4.68 11.65 -47.96
N LEU A 810 3.53 10.96 -48.13
CA LEU A 810 3.39 9.91 -49.15
C LEU A 810 2.26 10.22 -50.13
N ASP A 811 2.55 10.16 -51.44
CA ASP A 811 1.54 10.38 -52.49
C ASP A 811 0.44 9.32 -52.49
N GLU A 812 0.78 8.09 -52.14
CA GLU A 812 -0.15 6.95 -52.03
C GLU A 812 -1.24 7.14 -50.95
N ALA A 813 -1.09 8.12 -50.06
CA ALA A 813 -2.05 8.44 -49.01
C ALA A 813 -3.13 9.44 -49.46
N GLU A 814 -3.29 9.69 -50.77
CA GLU A 814 -4.21 10.72 -51.27
C GLU A 814 -5.67 10.51 -50.84
N SER A 815 -6.19 9.27 -50.89
CA SER A 815 -7.55 8.99 -50.41
C SER A 815 -7.71 9.24 -48.90
N GLU A 816 -6.73 8.81 -48.10
CA GLU A 816 -6.70 9.03 -46.65
C GLU A 816 -6.61 10.53 -46.31
N ARG A 817 -5.90 11.31 -47.13
CA ARG A 817 -5.83 12.78 -47.02
C ARG A 817 -7.19 13.42 -47.28
N GLN A 818 -7.86 13.06 -48.37
CA GLN A 818 -9.16 13.65 -48.71
C GLN A 818 -10.21 13.41 -47.62
N GLU A 819 -10.32 12.19 -47.11
CA GLU A 819 -11.21 11.87 -45.99
C GLU A 819 -10.89 12.71 -44.74
N PHE A 820 -9.60 12.88 -44.43
CA PHE A 820 -9.16 13.69 -43.31
C PHE A 820 -9.44 15.19 -43.50
N TRP A 821 -9.32 15.73 -44.73
CA TRP A 821 -9.65 17.12 -45.04
C TRP A 821 -11.14 17.39 -44.90
N GLU A 822 -11.99 16.47 -45.36
CA GLU A 822 -13.44 16.56 -45.15
C GLU A 822 -13.79 16.56 -43.66
N LEU A 823 -13.10 15.74 -42.86
CA LEU A 823 -13.27 15.72 -41.41
C LEU A 823 -12.83 17.05 -40.76
N CYS A 824 -11.69 17.61 -41.17
CA CYS A 824 -11.23 18.92 -40.67
C CYS A 824 -12.23 20.03 -40.99
N LYS A 825 -12.77 20.06 -42.23
CA LYS A 825 -13.80 21.03 -42.63
C LYS A 825 -15.07 20.91 -41.78
N LYS A 826 -15.53 19.68 -41.52
CA LYS A 826 -16.66 19.43 -40.62
C LYS A 826 -16.37 19.94 -39.20
N MET A 827 -15.17 19.74 -38.68
CA MET A 827 -14.77 20.24 -37.35
C MET A 827 -14.71 21.77 -37.26
N GLU A 828 -14.45 22.48 -38.37
CA GLU A 828 -14.53 23.95 -38.36
C GLU A 828 -15.97 24.46 -38.27
N GLU A 829 -16.94 23.67 -38.74
CA GLU A 829 -18.37 23.98 -38.74
C GLU A 829 -19.13 23.43 -37.51
N ASP A 830 -18.62 22.35 -36.90
CA ASP A 830 -19.22 21.65 -35.76
C ASP A 830 -18.28 21.66 -34.54
N GLU A 831 -18.60 22.55 -33.58
CA GLU A 831 -17.84 22.72 -32.34
C GLU A 831 -17.86 21.46 -31.46
N GLU A 832 -18.95 20.69 -31.47
CA GLU A 832 -19.07 19.47 -30.66
C GLU A 832 -18.14 18.37 -31.19
N LEU A 833 -18.13 18.18 -32.51
CA LEU A 833 -17.21 17.27 -33.17
C LEU A 833 -15.75 17.69 -32.91
N ALA A 834 -15.46 18.98 -32.97
CA ALA A 834 -14.12 19.50 -32.70
C ALA A 834 -13.66 19.23 -31.25
N ARG A 835 -14.58 19.39 -30.29
CA ARG A 835 -14.36 19.09 -28.87
C ARG A 835 -14.09 17.60 -28.64
N GLN A 836 -14.90 16.73 -29.24
CA GLN A 836 -14.74 15.27 -29.14
C GLN A 836 -13.39 14.81 -29.69
N MET A 837 -12.96 15.37 -30.83
CA MET A 837 -11.68 15.04 -31.45
C MET A 837 -10.49 15.50 -30.60
N ALA A 838 -10.55 16.71 -30.03
CA ALA A 838 -9.50 17.19 -29.11
C ALA A 838 -9.38 16.29 -27.86
N GLN A 839 -10.51 15.87 -27.30
CA GLN A 839 -10.55 14.92 -26.18
C GLN A 839 -10.20 13.49 -26.58
N GLY A 840 -10.13 13.16 -27.88
CA GLY A 840 -9.85 11.82 -28.38
C GLY A 840 -8.52 11.25 -27.86
N THR A 841 -7.54 12.10 -27.57
CA THR A 841 -6.26 11.67 -26.96
C THR A 841 -6.41 11.10 -25.55
N ASN A 842 -7.53 11.35 -24.85
CA ASN A 842 -7.85 10.70 -23.58
C ASN A 842 -7.99 9.18 -23.69
N ILE A 843 -8.19 8.63 -24.90
CA ILE A 843 -8.15 7.18 -25.12
C ILE A 843 -6.79 6.58 -24.73
N LEU A 844 -5.72 7.38 -24.73
CA LEU A 844 -4.39 6.96 -24.28
C LEU A 844 -4.29 6.83 -22.76
N ARG A 845 -5.20 7.45 -22.00
CA ARG A 845 -5.28 7.28 -20.55
C ARG A 845 -5.95 5.95 -20.23
N GLU A 846 -5.61 5.42 -19.07
CA GLU A 846 -6.29 4.29 -18.46
C GLU A 846 -6.29 4.50 -16.95
N ASP A 847 -7.48 4.45 -16.34
CA ASP A 847 -7.61 4.58 -14.89
C ASP A 847 -7.38 3.21 -14.23
N PHE A 848 -6.19 3.03 -13.65
CA PHE A 848 -5.84 1.74 -13.06
C PHE A 848 -6.58 1.43 -11.75
N ARG A 849 -7.33 2.40 -11.21
CA ARG A 849 -8.20 2.18 -10.04
C ARG A 849 -9.40 1.30 -10.34
N GLU A 850 -9.73 1.10 -11.62
CA GLU A 850 -10.80 0.20 -12.05
C GLU A 850 -10.40 -1.28 -11.96
N TYR A 851 -9.09 -1.58 -11.95
CA TYR A 851 -8.55 -2.93 -11.84
C TYR A 851 -8.29 -3.38 -10.41
N LEU A 852 -8.69 -2.57 -9.42
CA LEU A 852 -8.57 -2.94 -8.02
C LEU A 852 -9.47 -4.12 -7.70
N THR A 853 -9.01 -5.04 -6.86
CA THR A 853 -9.81 -6.19 -6.43
C THR A 853 -11.04 -5.70 -5.66
N THR A 854 -12.22 -5.86 -6.28
CA THR A 854 -13.50 -5.67 -5.58
C THR A 854 -13.64 -6.77 -4.52
N GLY A 855 -13.21 -6.49 -3.30
CA GLY A 855 -13.26 -7.44 -2.18
C GLY A 855 -12.28 -7.20 -1.03
N ALA A 856 -11.33 -6.27 -1.14
CA ALA A 856 -10.37 -5.95 -0.07
C ALA A 856 -10.71 -4.64 0.71
N ALA A 857 -11.99 -4.27 0.78
CA ALA A 857 -12.47 -3.15 1.59
C ALA A 857 -12.56 -3.54 3.07
#